data_AF-A0AAD5MAY3-F1
#
_entry.id   AF-A0AAD5MAY3-F1
#
_cell.length_a   1.000
_cell.length_b   1.000
_cell.length_c   1.000
_cell.angle_alpha   90.00
_cell.angle_beta   90.00
_cell.angle_gamma   90.00
#
_symmetry.space_group_name_H-M   'P 1'
#
loop_
_entity.id
_entity.type
_entity.pdbx_description
1 polymer ?
#
loop_
_entity_poly.entity_id
_entity_poly.type
_entity_poly.pdbx_seq_one_letter_code
_entity_poly.pdbx_strand_id
1 'polypeptide(L)'
;MKWRGRKADGSLGWFPKSYVKPVVQETASASQPSSAAQSVDKVTTSTKGSPTGTVTPSGEKTTTHSENSSRQMSLSNSAHQFNVPKSNSNHSVSSQGSAAMAKLLATSASWYVAMFDFDAVEPTDLSLKVGDRIMVLERKDDWWRGRCNGREGIFPANYVQKCDTPSGVTIPIICRARAVADFEATAANQLSLRIGDVVSVREKSATGWWEGEMQRGGQTCAGWFPGDYVTTIPADDAHQNTATALFDYEAGQSDELSFRAGDVIVIVEKKDADWWAGHKLNLPNVRGLFPANYVQMRKESNVPNGFCPRSSFYEVPPNEELAAENLHAPPSALLTDNLYCSTTPGPIPVQHYDVPPIIEENSVQFNKLAEELLSTEERYLSDLLLAKKLYHDTLVKLPYRQQLEIIFLYWDQLVNVSKIIYARLKESDSPGHVFISSIDLMSVFVEFCSHQQVALDTLNDLITTHPDARALYTNCSASIAARGMTLSTFLLMPLGRVTRYPLLIEKILKESDPDGSLYQDLDTALQLLRALVSEVNQAVTEKENAVLLSWAQLHVKCPPLLRLEFTSDTRLMGPRSFLHSGVLYKQRSGRLLVALLFNDFLLLSTPDEHLSNPSSFKISKSSGVHLTLYKQPMLLSNLKVLPSNDETILNVKHGNDTICFRCVNGNARRLWMNQLEQAINLCSIMIMEQQQSQKSLIQTSAIGRLLVEVVNVQNISAKLLESPPHILRLSLGGVTQTFEVDLCKSTDLHLTTQFSFDDLSVKFSLILLQKNLYRPDVPVLEEATVALSNLLKDLSMHRGPMIKAMHLRKNVEDKAKPVETFSVKFVVQLFDANI
;
A
#
# COMPACT_ATOMS: atom_id res chain seq x y z
N MET A 1 20.82 4.43 -3.30
CA MET A 1 22.17 4.38 -2.63
C MET A 1 22.08 4.40 -1.09
N LYS A 2 22.79 3.51 -0.38
CA LYS A 2 22.99 3.56 1.08
C LYS A 2 24.40 4.03 1.45
N TRP A 3 24.56 4.67 2.61
CA TRP A 3 25.86 5.06 3.20
C TRP A 3 26.10 4.26 4.49
N ARG A 4 27.36 3.96 4.80
CA ARG A 4 27.79 3.34 6.07
C ARG A 4 28.31 4.43 6.99
N GLY A 5 27.84 4.48 8.23
CA GLY A 5 28.32 5.46 9.22
C GLY A 5 28.42 4.87 10.62
N ARG A 6 29.05 5.63 11.51
CA ARG A 6 29.21 5.31 12.93
C ARG A 6 28.52 6.39 13.76
N LYS A 7 27.73 6.01 14.76
CA LYS A 7 27.19 6.95 15.75
C LYS A 7 28.26 7.34 16.78
N ALA A 8 27.98 8.39 17.56
CA ALA A 8 28.84 8.81 18.68
C ALA A 8 28.98 7.72 19.78
N ASP A 9 27.99 6.83 19.91
CA ASP A 9 28.03 5.64 20.79
C ASP A 9 28.93 4.50 20.26
N GLY A 10 29.54 4.66 19.08
CA GLY A 10 30.41 3.67 18.45
C GLY A 10 29.71 2.66 17.55
N SER A 11 28.38 2.54 17.59
CA SER A 11 27.62 1.61 16.75
C SER A 11 27.75 1.94 15.26
N LEU A 12 27.90 0.90 14.44
CA LEU A 12 28.02 0.98 12.99
C LEU A 12 26.70 0.56 12.33
N GLY A 13 26.27 1.30 11.30
CA GLY A 13 25.04 0.98 10.57
C GLY A 13 25.02 1.49 9.13
N TRP A 14 24.10 0.94 8.35
CA TRP A 14 23.78 1.38 7.00
C TRP A 14 22.48 2.18 6.99
N PHE A 15 22.45 3.32 6.30
CA PHE A 15 21.26 4.17 6.17
C PHE A 15 21.12 4.70 4.73
N PRO A 16 19.90 5.05 4.27
CA PRO A 16 19.73 5.68 2.96
C PRO A 16 20.41 7.05 2.92
N LYS A 17 21.03 7.42 1.80
CA LYS A 17 21.72 8.72 1.64
C LYS A 17 20.83 9.93 1.93
N SER A 18 19.52 9.82 1.71
CA SER A 18 18.50 10.84 1.97
C SER A 18 18.26 11.14 3.47
N TYR A 19 18.73 10.28 4.38
CA TYR A 19 18.47 10.41 5.83
C TYR A 19 19.57 11.23 6.56
N VAL A 20 20.56 11.74 5.82
CA VAL A 20 21.66 12.56 6.36
C VAL A 20 21.95 13.78 5.48
N LYS A 21 22.50 14.82 6.09
CA LYS A 21 23.16 15.93 5.38
C LYS A 21 24.66 15.87 5.68
N PRO A 22 25.55 15.95 4.67
CA PRO A 22 26.98 15.93 4.92
C PRO A 22 27.42 17.20 5.63
N VAL A 23 28.06 17.05 6.79
CA VAL A 23 28.79 18.14 7.45
C VAL A 23 30.21 18.12 6.91
N VAL A 24 30.67 19.24 6.37
CA VAL A 24 32.07 19.40 5.98
C VAL A 24 32.85 19.72 7.26
N GLN A 25 33.72 18.82 7.70
CA GLN A 25 34.64 19.04 8.81
C GLN A 25 36.08 19.00 8.33
N GLU A 26 36.82 20.06 8.65
CA GLU A 26 38.26 20.15 8.44
C GLU A 26 38.99 19.23 9.43
N THR A 27 40.12 18.66 9.02
CA THR A 27 40.80 17.60 9.76
C THR A 27 41.65 18.14 10.91
N ALA A 28 41.37 17.69 12.14
CA ALA A 28 42.25 17.85 13.31
C ALA A 28 42.49 16.48 13.98
N SER A 29 43.68 16.32 14.58
CA SER A 29 44.19 15.04 15.09
C SER A 29 43.72 14.68 16.51
N ALA A 30 43.77 13.38 16.84
CA ALA A 30 43.15 12.82 18.05
C ALA A 30 44.06 12.72 19.29
N SER A 31 43.44 12.74 20.47
CA SER A 31 43.99 12.21 21.72
C SER A 31 42.87 11.75 22.68
N GLN A 32 43.20 10.79 23.55
CA GLN A 32 42.38 10.17 24.63
C GLN A 32 43.25 10.11 25.92
N PRO A 33 42.77 9.71 27.13
CA PRO A 33 41.45 9.17 27.54
C PRO A 33 40.77 10.14 28.56
N SER A 34 40.11 9.84 29.72
CA SER A 34 39.85 8.61 30.49
C SER A 34 38.69 8.73 31.52
N SER A 35 37.78 7.74 31.50
CA SER A 35 37.15 7.02 32.63
C SER A 35 36.46 7.71 33.85
N ALA A 36 35.34 7.07 34.26
CA ALA A 36 34.79 6.94 35.63
C ALA A 36 34.05 8.14 36.28
N ALA A 37 33.11 7.95 37.25
CA ALA A 37 32.18 6.84 37.55
C ALA A 37 31.18 7.26 38.66
N GLN A 38 29.94 6.71 38.66
CA GLN A 38 29.01 6.64 39.81
C GLN A 38 28.55 8.01 40.41
N SER A 39 27.53 8.16 41.28
CA SER A 39 26.47 7.29 41.83
C SER A 39 25.19 8.10 42.17
N VAL A 40 24.01 7.53 41.87
CA VAL A 40 22.89 7.23 42.80
C VAL A 40 22.72 8.09 44.07
N ASP A 41 21.52 8.69 44.28
CA ASP A 41 20.56 8.23 45.31
C ASP A 41 19.11 8.78 45.17
N LYS A 42 18.18 8.26 46.01
CA LYS A 42 16.72 8.50 46.08
C LYS A 42 16.32 9.56 47.12
N VAL A 43 15.03 9.95 47.14
CA VAL A 43 14.11 9.75 48.29
C VAL A 43 12.64 10.10 47.97
N THR A 44 11.70 9.43 48.64
CA THR A 44 10.21 9.54 48.56
C THR A 44 9.62 10.65 49.46
N THR A 45 8.36 11.11 49.32
CA THR A 45 7.15 10.50 49.93
C THR A 45 5.81 11.20 49.55
N SER A 46 4.69 10.66 50.06
CA SER A 46 3.25 10.93 49.81
C SER A 46 2.67 12.25 50.41
N THR A 47 1.37 12.62 50.44
CA THR A 47 0.14 11.85 50.80
C THR A 47 -1.23 12.56 50.50
N LYS A 48 -2.30 11.74 50.41
CA LYS A 48 -3.79 11.91 50.34
C LYS A 48 -4.50 13.22 50.83
N GLY A 49 -5.72 13.46 50.30
CA GLY A 49 -6.83 14.17 51.00
C GLY A 49 -8.15 14.30 50.19
N SER A 50 -9.33 14.08 50.82
CA SER A 50 -10.70 14.30 50.27
C SER A 50 -11.79 14.20 51.38
N PRO A 51 -12.95 14.90 51.25
CA PRO A 51 -14.26 14.27 51.54
C PRO A 51 -15.44 14.74 50.63
N THR A 52 -16.70 14.46 51.04
CA THR A 52 -17.92 14.27 50.21
C THR A 52 -19.12 15.21 50.53
N GLY A 53 -20.17 15.24 49.68
CA GLY A 53 -21.52 15.76 50.00
C GLY A 53 -22.58 15.65 48.88
N THR A 54 -23.85 15.35 49.20
CA THR A 54 -25.02 15.23 48.26
C THR A 54 -26.36 15.57 48.97
N VAL A 55 -27.46 15.88 48.22
CA VAL A 55 -28.91 15.68 48.57
C VAL A 55 -29.88 16.27 47.50
N THR A 56 -31.07 15.67 47.28
CA THR A 56 -32.26 16.16 46.50
C THR A 56 -33.58 15.57 47.11
N PRO A 57 -34.84 16.04 46.86
CA PRO A 57 -35.65 15.73 45.63
C PRO A 57 -36.82 16.72 45.26
N SER A 58 -37.68 16.35 44.27
CA SER A 58 -39.17 16.59 44.05
C SER A 58 -39.92 17.87 44.49
N GLY A 59 -41.00 18.39 43.87
CA GLY A 59 -41.97 18.00 42.78
C GLY A 59 -43.17 19.01 42.80
N GLU A 60 -44.35 18.94 42.14
CA GLU A 60 -44.97 18.14 41.04
C GLU A 60 -46.38 18.79 40.65
N LYS A 61 -47.09 18.31 39.58
CA LYS A 61 -48.58 18.43 39.29
C LYS A 61 -49.22 19.74 38.74
N THR A 62 -50.39 19.77 38.04
CA THR A 62 -50.96 19.04 36.83
C THR A 62 -52.41 19.53 36.46
N THR A 63 -53.00 19.01 35.36
CA THR A 63 -54.46 18.95 34.95
C THR A 63 -55.09 20.17 34.23
N THR A 64 -56.18 20.14 33.42
CA THR A 64 -56.85 19.25 32.40
C THR A 64 -57.95 20.10 31.66
N HIS A 65 -58.76 19.76 30.63
CA HIS A 65 -59.06 18.55 29.79
C HIS A 65 -58.76 18.88 28.29
N SER A 66 -59.55 18.75 27.19
CA SER A 66 -60.88 18.20 26.75
C SER A 66 -60.96 18.37 25.19
N GLU A 67 -61.80 17.72 24.34
CA GLU A 67 -62.63 16.50 24.36
C GLU A 67 -63.14 16.10 22.93
N ASN A 68 -63.57 14.84 22.74
CA ASN A 68 -64.49 14.28 21.71
C ASN A 68 -64.18 14.34 20.17
N SER A 69 -64.88 13.61 19.27
CA SER A 69 -65.20 12.15 19.23
C SER A 69 -65.86 11.67 17.89
N SER A 70 -65.42 10.50 17.36
CA SER A 70 -66.20 9.47 16.62
C SER A 70 -66.68 9.61 15.14
N ARG A 71 -66.77 8.42 14.49
CA ARG A 71 -67.47 7.98 13.23
C ARG A 71 -66.96 8.50 11.86
N GLN A 72 -66.86 7.77 10.73
CA GLN A 72 -67.16 6.39 10.24
C GLN A 72 -68.22 6.34 9.10
N MET A 73 -67.83 5.82 7.92
CA MET A 73 -68.56 5.12 6.81
C MET A 73 -67.53 5.04 5.63
N SER A 74 -67.13 3.88 5.07
CA SER A 74 -67.78 3.05 4.03
C SER A 74 -68.10 3.83 2.73
N LEU A 75 -67.86 3.39 1.49
CA LEU A 75 -67.78 2.10 0.76
C LEU A 75 -66.78 2.25 -0.43
N SER A 76 -66.44 1.31 -1.34
CA SER A 76 -66.35 -0.16 -1.44
C SER A 76 -65.48 -0.45 -2.70
N ASN A 77 -64.78 -1.57 -2.87
CA ASN A 77 -65.31 -2.88 -3.29
C ASN A 77 -64.32 -4.01 -3.01
N SER A 78 -64.84 -5.23 -2.90
CA SER A 78 -64.07 -6.49 -2.95
C SER A 78 -64.80 -7.46 -3.85
N ALA A 79 -64.09 -8.45 -4.42
CA ALA A 79 -64.47 -9.87 -4.29
C ALA A 79 -63.43 -10.79 -4.96
N HIS A 80 -63.27 -11.97 -4.36
CA HIS A 80 -62.61 -13.14 -4.96
C HIS A 80 -63.57 -13.79 -6.02
N GLN A 81 -63.31 -14.95 -6.66
CA GLN A 81 -63.02 -16.27 -6.08
C GLN A 81 -62.89 -17.32 -7.20
N PHE A 82 -62.10 -18.39 -7.00
CA PHE A 82 -62.56 -19.81 -7.03
C PHE A 82 -61.39 -20.81 -6.88
N ASN A 83 -61.70 -22.12 -6.89
CA ASN A 83 -61.01 -23.13 -6.07
C ASN A 83 -60.72 -24.46 -6.82
N VAL A 84 -59.90 -25.33 -6.20
CA VAL A 84 -59.31 -26.56 -6.74
C VAL A 84 -60.20 -27.82 -6.57
N PRO A 85 -60.16 -28.80 -7.49
CA PRO A 85 -60.53 -30.20 -7.24
C PRO A 85 -59.34 -31.19 -7.21
N LYS A 86 -59.53 -32.38 -6.62
CA LYS A 86 -58.52 -33.44 -6.39
C LYS A 86 -58.98 -34.80 -6.99
N SER A 87 -58.05 -35.75 -7.18
CA SER A 87 -58.34 -37.20 -7.28
C SER A 87 -57.11 -38.07 -6.90
N ASN A 88 -57.33 -39.35 -6.54
CA ASN A 88 -56.34 -40.20 -5.83
C ASN A 88 -55.88 -41.47 -6.60
N SER A 89 -54.68 -41.96 -6.24
CA SER A 89 -54.26 -43.38 -6.03
C SER A 89 -54.65 -44.51 -7.02
N ASN A 90 -53.67 -45.30 -7.53
CA ASN A 90 -53.32 -46.62 -6.95
C ASN A 90 -52.19 -47.43 -7.67
N HIS A 91 -51.75 -48.47 -6.96
CA HIS A 91 -50.68 -49.47 -7.15
C HIS A 91 -50.40 -50.16 -8.53
N SER A 92 -49.12 -50.11 -8.94
CA SER A 92 -48.19 -51.26 -9.21
C SER A 92 -48.24 -52.18 -10.47
N VAL A 93 -47.03 -52.70 -10.80
CA VAL A 93 -46.65 -53.89 -11.63
C VAL A 93 -46.34 -53.69 -13.13
N SER A 94 -45.25 -54.35 -13.59
CA SER A 94 -44.70 -54.53 -14.96
C SER A 94 -44.37 -53.26 -15.77
N SER A 95 -43.13 -52.92 -16.13
CA SER A 95 -42.01 -53.66 -16.80
C SER A 95 -42.11 -53.70 -18.34
N GLN A 96 -40.98 -53.36 -18.99
CA GLN A 96 -40.72 -53.32 -20.44
C GLN A 96 -41.51 -52.28 -21.29
N GLY A 97 -40.94 -51.07 -21.39
CA GLY A 97 -41.35 -50.03 -22.37
C GLY A 97 -40.36 -48.87 -22.57
N SER A 98 -39.37 -48.71 -21.69
CA SER A 98 -38.53 -47.48 -21.59
C SER A 98 -37.64 -47.18 -22.82
N ALA A 99 -37.15 -48.20 -23.52
CA ALA A 99 -36.15 -48.03 -24.58
C ALA A 99 -36.60 -47.19 -25.79
N ALA A 100 -37.92 -47.05 -26.02
CA ALA A 100 -38.46 -46.23 -27.10
C ALA A 100 -38.63 -44.74 -26.72
N MET A 101 -39.07 -44.45 -25.49
CA MET A 101 -39.29 -43.06 -25.03
C MET A 101 -37.99 -42.32 -24.73
N ALA A 102 -36.93 -43.04 -24.32
CA ALA A 102 -35.61 -42.47 -24.06
C ALA A 102 -34.96 -41.78 -25.28
N LYS A 103 -35.51 -41.94 -26.49
CA LYS A 103 -34.97 -41.40 -27.74
C LYS A 103 -35.73 -40.17 -28.29
N LEU A 104 -36.79 -39.71 -27.62
CA LEU A 104 -37.64 -38.60 -28.10
C LEU A 104 -37.67 -37.34 -27.20
N LEU A 105 -37.01 -37.37 -26.04
CA LEU A 105 -36.93 -36.24 -25.09
C LEU A 105 -35.52 -35.65 -24.94
N ALA A 106 -34.63 -35.93 -25.89
CA ALA A 106 -33.26 -35.41 -25.91
C ALA A 106 -33.18 -33.97 -26.44
N THR A 107 -33.98 -33.06 -25.87
CA THR A 107 -33.85 -31.62 -26.13
C THR A 107 -32.50 -31.16 -25.56
N SER A 108 -31.56 -30.75 -26.41
CA SER A 108 -30.15 -30.59 -26.04
C SER A 108 -29.93 -29.35 -25.16
N ALA A 109 -30.10 -29.51 -23.84
CA ALA A 109 -29.72 -28.53 -22.83
C ALA A 109 -28.28 -28.07 -23.11
N SER A 110 -28.11 -26.78 -23.38
CA SER A 110 -26.88 -26.20 -23.90
C SER A 110 -26.37 -25.11 -22.97
N TRP A 111 -25.07 -25.07 -22.74
CA TRP A 111 -24.45 -24.09 -21.84
C TRP A 111 -24.05 -22.81 -22.58
N TYR A 112 -24.36 -21.69 -21.94
CA TYR A 112 -24.06 -20.35 -22.40
C TYR A 112 -23.43 -19.53 -21.27
N VAL A 113 -22.72 -18.47 -21.63
CA VAL A 113 -22.12 -17.51 -20.68
C VAL A 113 -22.69 -16.13 -20.95
N ALA A 114 -23.11 -15.41 -19.91
CA ALA A 114 -23.55 -14.02 -20.01
C ALA A 114 -22.38 -13.10 -20.41
N MET A 115 -22.56 -12.32 -21.48
CA MET A 115 -21.60 -11.34 -21.99
C MET A 115 -21.90 -9.93 -21.48
N PHE A 116 -23.11 -9.68 -20.99
CA PHE A 116 -23.56 -8.40 -20.45
C PHE A 116 -24.40 -8.62 -19.19
N ASP A 117 -24.34 -7.67 -18.26
CA ASP A 117 -25.24 -7.62 -17.10
C ASP A 117 -26.69 -7.40 -17.55
N PHE A 118 -27.60 -8.22 -17.02
CA PHE A 118 -29.05 -8.07 -17.19
C PHE A 118 -29.70 -8.16 -15.80
N ASP A 119 -30.20 -7.04 -15.28
CA ASP A 119 -30.92 -7.03 -14.00
C ASP A 119 -32.41 -7.23 -14.25
N ALA A 120 -32.96 -8.35 -13.74
CA ALA A 120 -34.38 -8.70 -13.84
C ALA A 120 -35.28 -7.57 -13.31
N VAL A 121 -36.27 -7.16 -14.11
CA VAL A 121 -37.28 -6.18 -13.72
C VAL A 121 -38.58 -6.87 -13.35
N GLU A 122 -38.97 -7.94 -14.04
CA GLU A 122 -40.15 -8.74 -13.73
C GLU A 122 -39.79 -10.02 -12.95
N PRO A 123 -40.70 -10.56 -12.09
CA PRO A 123 -40.43 -11.78 -11.31
C PRO A 123 -40.23 -13.06 -12.13
N THR A 124 -40.52 -13.01 -13.44
CA THR A 124 -40.31 -14.07 -14.43
C THR A 124 -38.91 -14.04 -15.06
N ASP A 125 -38.16 -12.97 -14.88
CA ASP A 125 -36.88 -12.74 -15.53
C ASP A 125 -35.73 -13.37 -14.71
N LEU A 126 -34.69 -13.83 -15.41
CA LEU A 126 -33.47 -14.36 -14.80
C LEU A 126 -32.39 -13.29 -14.83
N SER A 127 -32.08 -12.65 -13.69
CA SER A 127 -30.92 -11.76 -13.60
C SER A 127 -29.64 -12.49 -13.99
N LEU A 128 -28.83 -11.86 -14.85
CA LEU A 128 -27.51 -12.32 -15.28
C LEU A 128 -26.45 -11.28 -14.90
N LYS A 129 -25.27 -11.74 -14.50
CA LYS A 129 -24.05 -10.93 -14.41
C LYS A 129 -23.00 -11.43 -15.39
N VAL A 130 -22.14 -10.54 -15.90
CA VAL A 130 -21.09 -10.93 -16.87
C VAL A 130 -20.27 -12.12 -16.34
N GLY A 131 -20.21 -13.20 -17.12
CA GLY A 131 -19.58 -14.46 -16.73
C GLY A 131 -20.52 -15.53 -16.14
N ASP A 132 -21.78 -15.22 -15.83
CA ASP A 132 -22.76 -16.20 -15.36
C ASP A 132 -22.94 -17.35 -16.38
N ARG A 133 -22.91 -18.58 -15.90
CA ARG A 133 -23.09 -19.80 -16.70
C ARG A 133 -24.55 -20.22 -16.66
N ILE A 134 -25.25 -20.09 -17.78
CA ILE A 134 -26.68 -20.39 -17.91
C ILE A 134 -26.89 -21.69 -18.68
N MET A 135 -27.69 -22.58 -18.10
CA MET A 135 -28.22 -23.74 -18.82
C MET A 135 -29.48 -23.31 -19.56
N VAL A 136 -29.41 -23.21 -20.89
CA VAL A 136 -30.58 -22.88 -21.73
C VAL A 136 -31.48 -24.11 -21.80
N LEU A 137 -32.70 -23.96 -21.29
CA LEU A 137 -33.75 -24.98 -21.24
C LEU A 137 -34.65 -24.92 -22.47
N GLU A 138 -34.99 -23.70 -22.91
CA GLU A 138 -35.87 -23.45 -24.04
C GLU A 138 -35.42 -22.18 -24.79
N ARG A 139 -35.47 -22.21 -26.12
CA ARG A 139 -35.18 -21.03 -26.97
C ARG A 139 -36.44 -20.70 -27.75
N LYS A 140 -36.99 -19.52 -27.50
CA LYS A 140 -38.15 -19.01 -28.22
C LYS A 140 -37.88 -17.55 -28.59
N ASP A 141 -37.71 -17.31 -29.88
CA ASP A 141 -37.47 -15.98 -30.44
C ASP A 141 -36.29 -15.29 -29.70
N ASP A 142 -36.40 -13.99 -29.38
CA ASP A 142 -35.35 -13.20 -28.74
C ASP A 142 -35.21 -13.39 -27.23
N TRP A 143 -36.09 -14.18 -26.57
CA TRP A 143 -36.10 -14.37 -25.11
C TRP A 143 -36.02 -15.85 -24.75
N TRP A 144 -34.90 -16.27 -24.16
CA TRP A 144 -34.64 -17.67 -23.85
C TRP A 144 -34.90 -17.97 -22.39
N ARG A 145 -35.41 -19.17 -22.11
CA ARG A 145 -35.63 -19.66 -20.74
C ARG A 145 -34.44 -20.50 -20.31
N GLY A 146 -33.92 -20.26 -19.12
CA GLY A 146 -32.78 -21.01 -18.60
C GLY A 146 -32.71 -21.04 -17.08
N ARG A 147 -31.67 -21.71 -16.58
CA ARG A 147 -31.34 -21.83 -15.16
C ARG A 147 -29.95 -21.26 -14.89
N CYS A 148 -29.84 -20.37 -13.90
CA CYS A 148 -28.58 -19.84 -13.37
C CYS A 148 -28.70 -19.64 -11.85
N ASN A 149 -27.63 -19.86 -11.09
CA ASN A 149 -27.55 -19.59 -9.64
C ASN A 149 -28.79 -20.09 -8.83
N GLY A 150 -29.25 -21.30 -9.14
CA GLY A 150 -30.40 -21.95 -8.50
C GLY A 150 -31.79 -21.47 -8.93
N ARG A 151 -31.90 -20.41 -9.73
CA ARG A 151 -33.16 -19.82 -10.22
C ARG A 151 -33.43 -20.15 -11.69
N GLU A 152 -34.69 -20.11 -12.09
CA GLU A 152 -35.12 -20.18 -13.48
C GLU A 152 -35.93 -18.94 -13.86
N GLY A 153 -35.76 -18.48 -15.10
CA GLY A 153 -36.49 -17.35 -15.67
C GLY A 153 -36.14 -17.15 -17.14
N ILE A 154 -36.64 -16.07 -17.72
CA ILE A 154 -36.33 -15.66 -19.10
C ILE A 154 -35.29 -14.54 -19.15
N PHE A 155 -34.53 -14.46 -20.23
CA PHE A 155 -33.52 -13.43 -20.47
C PHE A 155 -33.26 -13.22 -21.98
N PRO A 156 -32.68 -12.09 -22.41
CA PRO A 156 -32.45 -11.81 -23.82
C PRO A 156 -31.39 -12.73 -24.46
N ALA A 157 -31.71 -13.29 -25.63
CA ALA A 157 -30.85 -14.21 -26.39
C ALA A 157 -29.48 -13.62 -26.75
N ASN A 158 -29.44 -12.32 -27.05
CA ASN A 158 -28.24 -11.58 -27.44
C ASN A 158 -27.32 -11.22 -26.25
N TYR A 159 -27.74 -11.47 -25.01
CA TYR A 159 -26.92 -11.22 -23.82
C TYR A 159 -25.98 -12.39 -23.48
N VAL A 160 -26.06 -13.50 -24.22
CA VAL A 160 -25.32 -14.75 -23.92
C VAL A 160 -24.58 -15.33 -25.12
N GLN A 161 -23.41 -15.93 -24.89
CA GLN A 161 -22.62 -16.63 -25.90
C GLN A 161 -22.56 -18.14 -25.64
N LYS A 162 -22.71 -18.96 -26.69
CA LYS A 162 -22.65 -20.43 -26.62
C LYS A 162 -21.23 -20.89 -26.26
N CYS A 163 -21.12 -21.83 -25.31
CA CYS A 163 -19.84 -22.37 -24.87
C CYS A 163 -19.82 -23.90 -24.99
N ASP A 164 -18.93 -24.43 -25.84
CA ASP A 164 -18.84 -25.86 -26.16
C ASP A 164 -17.66 -26.59 -25.49
N THR A 165 -16.89 -25.92 -24.63
CA THR A 165 -15.73 -26.51 -23.92
C THR A 165 -15.81 -26.33 -22.40
N PRO A 166 -15.69 -27.41 -21.60
CA PRO A 166 -15.86 -27.36 -20.14
C PRO A 166 -14.57 -26.91 -19.43
N SER A 167 -14.11 -25.68 -19.66
CA SER A 167 -12.94 -25.12 -18.95
C SER A 167 -13.03 -23.59 -18.83
N GLY A 168 -12.95 -23.08 -17.60
CA GLY A 168 -13.08 -21.65 -17.26
C GLY A 168 -14.24 -21.40 -16.28
N VAL A 169 -13.90 -21.03 -15.04
CA VAL A 169 -14.77 -21.02 -13.85
C VAL A 169 -15.17 -22.42 -13.37
N THR A 170 -14.31 -23.01 -12.54
CA THR A 170 -14.72 -24.00 -11.53
C THR A 170 -15.24 -23.27 -10.28
N ILE A 171 -16.36 -23.76 -9.76
CA ILE A 171 -16.84 -23.43 -8.40
C ILE A 171 -15.77 -23.89 -7.41
N PRO A 172 -15.37 -23.10 -6.40
CA PRO A 172 -14.28 -23.47 -5.49
C PRO A 172 -14.55 -24.79 -4.78
N ILE A 173 -13.57 -25.70 -4.81
CA ILE A 173 -13.64 -26.97 -4.10
C ILE A 173 -13.34 -26.71 -2.63
N ILE A 174 -14.36 -26.78 -1.77
CA ILE A 174 -14.28 -26.62 -0.31
C ILE A 174 -13.39 -27.69 0.30
N CYS A 175 -13.50 -28.93 -0.15
CA CYS A 175 -12.65 -30.05 0.25
C CYS A 175 -12.79 -31.22 -0.72
N ARG A 176 -11.82 -32.16 -0.73
CA ARG A 176 -12.06 -33.51 -1.25
C ARG A 176 -12.56 -34.42 -0.14
N ALA A 177 -13.49 -35.29 -0.47
CA ALA A 177 -14.03 -36.28 0.47
C ALA A 177 -14.11 -37.66 -0.19
N ARG A 178 -13.95 -38.72 0.60
CA ARG A 178 -14.07 -40.11 0.17
C ARG A 178 -15.38 -40.68 0.71
N ALA A 179 -16.19 -41.29 -0.15
CA ALA A 179 -17.40 -41.99 0.26
C ALA A 179 -17.07 -43.17 1.18
N VAL A 180 -17.75 -43.21 2.34
CA VAL A 180 -17.66 -44.28 3.34
C VAL A 180 -18.94 -45.10 3.46
N ALA A 181 -20.01 -44.66 2.79
CA ALA A 181 -21.24 -45.42 2.59
C ALA A 181 -21.74 -45.23 1.14
N ASP A 182 -22.48 -46.22 0.63
CA ASP A 182 -23.19 -46.11 -0.65
C ASP A 182 -24.40 -45.17 -0.50
N PHE A 183 -24.64 -44.31 -1.48
CA PHE A 183 -25.81 -43.43 -1.55
C PHE A 183 -26.39 -43.44 -2.96
N GLU A 184 -27.70 -43.67 -3.09
CA GLU A 184 -28.39 -43.72 -4.39
C GLU A 184 -29.25 -42.46 -4.57
N ALA A 185 -29.08 -41.78 -5.72
CA ALA A 185 -29.72 -40.50 -6.00
C ALA A 185 -31.24 -40.66 -6.20
N THR A 186 -32.01 -40.08 -5.29
CA THR A 186 -33.49 -40.07 -5.32
C THR A 186 -34.09 -38.94 -6.16
N ALA A 187 -33.27 -37.98 -6.60
CA ALA A 187 -33.69 -36.84 -7.41
C ALA A 187 -32.61 -36.48 -8.46
N ALA A 188 -33.02 -35.85 -9.57
CA ALA A 188 -32.15 -35.55 -10.70
C ALA A 188 -31.03 -34.52 -10.42
N ASN A 189 -31.04 -33.87 -9.25
CA ASN A 189 -29.98 -33.00 -8.75
C ASN A 189 -29.07 -33.65 -7.70
N GLN A 190 -29.24 -34.95 -7.40
CA GLN A 190 -28.44 -35.68 -6.42
C GLN A 190 -27.35 -36.53 -7.10
N LEU A 191 -26.21 -36.68 -6.43
CA LEU A 191 -25.07 -37.47 -6.92
C LEU A 191 -25.04 -38.83 -6.20
N SER A 192 -25.07 -39.93 -6.95
CA SER A 192 -24.97 -41.28 -6.38
C SER A 192 -23.52 -41.65 -6.06
N LEU A 193 -23.28 -42.16 -4.85
CA LEU A 193 -21.96 -42.56 -4.33
C LEU A 193 -21.86 -44.07 -4.12
N ARG A 194 -20.65 -44.61 -4.28
CA ARG A 194 -20.22 -45.94 -3.86
C ARG A 194 -19.06 -45.81 -2.87
N ILE A 195 -18.98 -46.69 -1.90
CA ILE A 195 -17.86 -46.75 -0.93
C ILE A 195 -16.52 -46.73 -1.68
N GLY A 196 -15.66 -45.78 -1.30
CA GLY A 196 -14.34 -45.56 -1.90
C GLY A 196 -14.27 -44.48 -2.98
N ASP A 197 -15.40 -44.03 -3.57
CA ASP A 197 -15.46 -42.90 -4.51
C ASP A 197 -14.80 -41.65 -3.90
N VAL A 198 -14.15 -40.84 -4.73
CA VAL A 198 -13.58 -39.54 -4.32
C VAL A 198 -14.35 -38.42 -5.01
N VAL A 199 -14.90 -37.51 -4.21
CA VAL A 199 -15.75 -36.39 -4.63
C VAL A 199 -15.06 -35.07 -4.29
N SER A 200 -15.10 -34.12 -5.22
CA SER A 200 -14.65 -32.74 -4.99
C SER A 200 -15.87 -31.90 -4.58
N VAL A 201 -15.95 -31.57 -3.29
CA VAL A 201 -17.07 -30.86 -2.67
C VAL A 201 -16.99 -29.38 -3.01
N ARG A 202 -18.09 -28.80 -3.52
CA ARG A 202 -18.21 -27.42 -4.00
C ARG A 202 -19.06 -26.53 -3.09
N GLU A 203 -20.11 -27.09 -2.49
CA GLU A 203 -20.98 -26.38 -1.54
C GLU A 203 -21.31 -27.28 -0.33
N LYS A 204 -21.57 -26.67 0.84
CA LYS A 204 -22.08 -27.35 2.03
C LYS A 204 -23.26 -26.55 2.59
N SER A 205 -24.46 -27.11 2.49
CA SER A 205 -25.67 -26.54 3.07
C SER A 205 -25.68 -26.70 4.60
N ALA A 206 -26.29 -25.72 5.29
CA ALA A 206 -26.60 -25.81 6.72
C ALA A 206 -27.54 -26.99 7.06
N THR A 207 -28.17 -27.63 6.07
CA THR A 207 -28.99 -28.84 6.22
C THR A 207 -28.18 -30.16 6.19
N GLY A 208 -26.85 -30.10 6.16
CA GLY A 208 -25.97 -31.28 6.12
C GLY A 208 -25.75 -31.87 4.72
N TRP A 209 -26.48 -31.40 3.71
CA TRP A 209 -26.28 -31.78 2.31
C TRP A 209 -25.10 -31.03 1.70
N TRP A 210 -24.25 -31.74 0.95
CA TRP A 210 -23.08 -31.19 0.27
C TRP A 210 -23.26 -31.36 -1.26
N GLU A 211 -22.90 -30.35 -2.05
CA GLU A 211 -22.78 -30.50 -3.51
C GLU A 211 -21.34 -30.82 -3.87
N GLY A 212 -21.14 -31.68 -4.88
CA GLY A 212 -19.80 -31.93 -5.41
C GLY A 212 -19.82 -32.60 -6.78
N GLU A 213 -18.63 -32.81 -7.31
CA GLU A 213 -18.41 -33.52 -8.58
C GLU A 213 -17.47 -34.72 -8.43
N MET A 214 -17.70 -35.73 -9.26
CA MET A 214 -16.85 -36.90 -9.42
C MET A 214 -16.74 -37.27 -10.91
N GLN A 215 -15.71 -38.03 -11.28
CA GLN A 215 -15.55 -38.53 -12.65
C GLN A 215 -15.69 -40.05 -12.67
N ARG A 216 -16.60 -40.57 -13.49
CA ARG A 216 -16.87 -42.02 -13.62
C ARG A 216 -17.05 -42.38 -15.09
N GLY A 217 -16.28 -43.35 -15.59
CA GLY A 217 -16.34 -43.76 -17.00
C GLY A 217 -15.98 -42.67 -18.02
N GLY A 218 -15.20 -41.67 -17.62
CA GLY A 218 -14.84 -40.51 -18.45
C GLY A 218 -15.83 -39.35 -18.42
N GLN A 219 -17.07 -39.57 -17.95
CA GLN A 219 -18.05 -38.50 -17.74
C GLN A 219 -17.90 -37.87 -16.35
N THR A 220 -18.16 -36.57 -16.25
CA THR A 220 -18.25 -35.84 -14.98
C THR A 220 -19.69 -35.79 -14.51
N CYS A 221 -19.93 -36.30 -13.29
CA CYS A 221 -21.23 -36.30 -12.63
C CYS A 221 -21.16 -35.34 -11.44
N ALA A 222 -22.16 -34.46 -11.31
CA ALA A 222 -22.23 -33.49 -10.22
C ALA A 222 -23.65 -33.44 -9.62
N GLY A 223 -23.73 -33.13 -8.33
CA GLY A 223 -25.00 -33.04 -7.60
C GLY A 223 -24.82 -33.16 -6.09
N TRP A 224 -25.96 -33.19 -5.40
CA TRP A 224 -26.05 -33.16 -3.94
C TRP A 224 -26.07 -34.56 -3.31
N PHE A 225 -25.39 -34.72 -2.18
CA PHE A 225 -25.35 -35.94 -1.37
C PHE A 225 -25.28 -35.59 0.13
N PRO A 226 -25.64 -36.50 1.05
CA PRO A 226 -25.52 -36.24 2.48
C PRO A 226 -24.05 -36.21 2.91
N GLY A 227 -23.63 -35.19 3.68
CA GLY A 227 -22.26 -35.03 4.14
C GLY A 227 -21.76 -36.20 4.99
N ASP A 228 -22.65 -36.85 5.75
CA ASP A 228 -22.31 -37.96 6.66
C ASP A 228 -21.92 -39.25 5.92
N TYR A 229 -22.16 -39.34 4.61
CA TYR A 229 -21.80 -40.49 3.77
C TYR A 229 -20.37 -40.39 3.22
N VAL A 230 -19.66 -39.28 3.50
CA VAL A 230 -18.27 -39.06 3.09
C VAL A 230 -17.38 -38.64 4.25
N THR A 231 -16.16 -39.15 4.31
CA THR A 231 -15.10 -38.62 5.19
C THR A 231 -14.25 -37.64 4.41
N THR A 232 -14.04 -36.42 4.95
CA THR A 232 -13.10 -35.45 4.36
C THR A 232 -11.69 -36.03 4.32
N ILE A 233 -11.07 -36.03 3.15
CA ILE A 233 -9.66 -36.41 3.01
C ILE A 233 -8.84 -35.23 3.56
N PRO A 234 -7.96 -35.43 4.56
CA PRO A 234 -7.04 -34.39 5.00
C PRO A 234 -6.19 -33.91 3.81
N ALA A 235 -6.03 -32.60 3.68
CA ALA A 235 -5.24 -31.99 2.62
C ALA A 235 -4.09 -31.19 3.26
N ASP A 236 -2.89 -31.77 3.23
CA ASP A 236 -1.65 -31.20 3.77
C ASP A 236 -1.11 -30.02 2.90
N ASP A 237 -2.02 -29.28 2.25
CA ASP A 237 -1.73 -28.23 1.26
C ASP A 237 -2.46 -26.91 1.56
N ALA A 238 -3.24 -26.81 2.64
CA ALA A 238 -4.05 -25.63 2.96
C ALA A 238 -3.23 -24.31 3.05
N HIS A 239 -1.94 -24.40 3.37
CA HIS A 239 -1.04 -23.24 3.42
C HIS A 239 -0.38 -22.90 2.06
N GLN A 240 -0.23 -23.87 1.15
CA GLN A 240 0.46 -23.70 -0.14
C GLN A 240 -0.30 -22.86 -1.18
N ASN A 241 -1.60 -22.61 -0.98
CA ASN A 241 -2.42 -21.78 -1.88
C ASN A 241 -2.71 -20.36 -1.35
N THR A 242 -1.96 -19.89 -0.35
CA THR A 242 -2.02 -18.47 0.09
C THR A 242 -0.70 -17.75 -0.15
N ALA A 243 -0.81 -16.50 -0.58
CA ALA A 243 0.31 -15.56 -0.66
C ALA A 243 -0.05 -14.26 0.07
N THR A 244 0.97 -13.56 0.55
CA THR A 244 0.84 -12.21 1.11
C THR A 244 1.32 -11.22 0.05
N ALA A 245 0.52 -10.18 -0.22
CA ALA A 245 0.93 -9.10 -1.13
C ALA A 245 2.17 -8.38 -0.60
N LEU A 246 3.16 -8.18 -1.46
CA LEU A 246 4.40 -7.45 -1.16
C LEU A 246 4.25 -5.95 -1.41
N PHE A 247 3.43 -5.57 -2.38
CA PHE A 247 3.22 -4.19 -2.84
C PHE A 247 1.73 -3.91 -3.01
N ASP A 248 1.36 -2.63 -3.06
CA ASP A 248 0.03 -2.23 -3.52
C ASP A 248 -0.09 -2.48 -5.03
N TYR A 249 -1.29 -2.88 -5.47
CA TYR A 249 -1.63 -3.10 -6.86
C TYR A 249 -3.06 -2.62 -7.11
N GLU A 250 -3.25 -1.72 -8.07
CA GLU A 250 -4.57 -1.28 -8.52
C GLU A 250 -4.85 -1.83 -9.92
N ALA A 251 -5.95 -2.58 -10.03
CA ALA A 251 -6.47 -3.10 -11.28
C ALA A 251 -6.66 -1.98 -12.33
N GLY A 252 -5.96 -2.09 -13.45
CA GLY A 252 -6.16 -1.28 -14.65
C GLY A 252 -7.31 -1.78 -15.52
N GLN A 253 -7.64 -3.07 -15.43
CA GLN A 253 -8.73 -3.73 -16.18
C GLN A 253 -9.78 -4.36 -15.24
N SER A 254 -10.99 -4.60 -15.75
CA SER A 254 -12.13 -5.07 -14.93
C SER A 254 -12.05 -6.53 -14.46
N ASP A 255 -11.14 -7.31 -15.04
CA ASP A 255 -10.83 -8.70 -14.70
C ASP A 255 -9.61 -8.83 -13.75
N GLU A 256 -8.97 -7.72 -13.36
CA GLU A 256 -7.82 -7.67 -12.45
C GLU A 256 -8.25 -7.45 -10.97
N LEU A 257 -7.42 -7.89 -10.02
CA LEU A 257 -7.70 -7.84 -8.58
C LEU A 257 -6.87 -6.75 -7.86
N SER A 258 -7.49 -5.65 -7.41
CA SER A 258 -6.78 -4.65 -6.59
C SER A 258 -6.53 -5.09 -5.14
N PHE A 259 -5.32 -4.85 -4.63
CA PHE A 259 -4.90 -5.15 -3.25
C PHE A 259 -3.83 -4.19 -2.71
N ARG A 260 -3.58 -4.25 -1.41
CA ARG A 260 -2.51 -3.50 -0.73
C ARG A 260 -1.40 -4.42 -0.22
N ALA A 261 -0.21 -3.90 -0.02
CA ALA A 261 0.86 -4.61 0.67
C ALA A 261 0.36 -5.14 2.03
N GLY A 262 0.62 -6.42 2.30
CA GLY A 262 0.09 -7.14 3.47
C GLY A 262 -1.31 -7.76 3.30
N ASP A 263 -2.07 -7.46 2.24
CA ASP A 263 -3.31 -8.19 1.93
C ASP A 263 -3.00 -9.68 1.72
N VAL A 264 -3.86 -10.55 2.25
CA VAL A 264 -3.75 -12.00 2.05
C VAL A 264 -4.56 -12.40 0.83
N ILE A 265 -3.91 -13.04 -0.14
CA ILE A 265 -4.52 -13.48 -1.39
C ILE A 265 -4.54 -15.00 -1.44
N VAL A 266 -5.73 -15.55 -1.60
CA VAL A 266 -5.95 -16.97 -1.88
C VAL A 266 -5.81 -17.14 -3.38
N ILE A 267 -4.83 -17.95 -3.79
CA ILE A 267 -4.55 -18.21 -5.19
C ILE A 267 -5.49 -19.32 -5.67
N VAL A 268 -6.18 -19.04 -6.77
CA VAL A 268 -7.20 -19.90 -7.37
C VAL A 268 -6.64 -20.63 -8.58
N GLU A 269 -5.84 -19.95 -9.40
CA GLU A 269 -5.26 -20.54 -10.61
C GLU A 269 -3.87 -19.94 -10.91
N LYS A 270 -2.92 -20.82 -11.24
CA LYS A 270 -1.56 -20.49 -11.66
C LYS A 270 -1.32 -21.05 -13.08
N LYS A 271 -2.05 -20.51 -14.07
CA LYS A 271 -1.90 -20.94 -15.47
C LYS A 271 -0.51 -20.63 -16.00
N ASP A 272 -0.02 -19.42 -15.73
CA ASP A 272 1.23 -18.89 -16.26
C ASP A 272 2.17 -18.42 -15.13
N ALA A 273 3.45 -18.18 -15.48
CA ALA A 273 4.49 -17.82 -14.51
C ALA A 273 4.36 -16.38 -13.95
N ASP A 274 3.69 -15.49 -14.70
CA ASP A 274 3.71 -14.05 -14.45
C ASP A 274 2.35 -13.46 -14.03
N TRP A 275 1.24 -14.15 -14.28
CA TRP A 275 -0.11 -13.74 -13.87
C TRP A 275 -0.88 -14.89 -13.23
N TRP A 276 -1.44 -14.66 -12.05
CA TRP A 276 -2.24 -15.63 -11.29
C TRP A 276 -3.65 -15.11 -11.09
N ALA A 277 -4.64 -16.01 -11.03
CA ALA A 277 -6.00 -15.68 -10.61
C ALA A 277 -6.17 -15.97 -9.12
N GLY A 278 -6.91 -15.12 -8.41
CA GLY A 278 -7.19 -15.32 -6.99
C GLY A 278 -8.21 -14.33 -6.44
N HIS A 279 -8.36 -14.32 -5.13
CA HIS A 279 -9.19 -13.36 -4.39
C HIS A 279 -8.54 -13.03 -3.05
N LYS A 280 -8.93 -11.93 -2.43
CA LYS A 280 -8.50 -11.65 -1.05
C LYS A 280 -9.20 -12.58 -0.06
N LEU A 281 -8.49 -12.99 0.98
CA LEU A 281 -9.00 -13.89 2.02
C LEU A 281 -10.28 -13.33 2.66
N ASN A 282 -10.32 -12.01 2.88
CA ASN A 282 -11.43 -11.29 3.50
C ASN A 282 -12.57 -10.94 2.51
N LEU A 283 -12.41 -11.21 1.20
CA LEU A 283 -13.37 -10.87 0.14
C LEU A 283 -13.41 -11.99 -0.93
N PRO A 284 -13.88 -13.21 -0.60
CA PRO A 284 -13.82 -14.36 -1.50
C PRO A 284 -14.62 -14.20 -2.80
N ASN A 285 -15.64 -13.35 -2.80
CA ASN A 285 -16.50 -13.08 -3.96
C ASN A 285 -15.86 -12.06 -4.94
N VAL A 286 -14.71 -11.48 -4.61
CA VAL A 286 -13.97 -10.56 -5.49
C VAL A 286 -12.73 -11.29 -6.01
N ARG A 287 -12.90 -11.98 -7.14
CA ARG A 287 -11.80 -12.61 -7.89
C ARG A 287 -11.30 -11.70 -8.99
N GLY A 288 -10.02 -11.83 -9.32
CA GLY A 288 -9.40 -11.25 -10.51
C GLY A 288 -7.99 -11.79 -10.75
N LEU A 289 -7.42 -11.40 -11.89
CA LEU A 289 -6.03 -11.63 -12.27
C LEU A 289 -5.10 -10.64 -11.54
N PHE A 290 -3.88 -11.07 -11.23
CA PHE A 290 -2.83 -10.18 -10.72
C PHE A 290 -1.43 -10.68 -11.04
N PRO A 291 -0.40 -9.79 -11.03
CA PRO A 291 0.96 -10.20 -11.31
C PRO A 291 1.54 -11.10 -10.22
N ALA A 292 2.09 -12.25 -10.62
CA ALA A 292 2.67 -13.25 -9.72
C ALA A 292 3.85 -12.71 -8.89
N ASN A 293 4.54 -11.68 -9.38
CA ASN A 293 5.68 -11.04 -8.72
C ASN A 293 5.29 -9.99 -7.66
N TYR A 294 4.00 -9.66 -7.53
CA TYR A 294 3.50 -8.72 -6.50
C TYR A 294 3.14 -9.42 -5.18
N VAL A 295 3.29 -10.74 -5.09
CA VAL A 295 2.91 -11.55 -3.92
C VAL A 295 4.02 -12.54 -3.53
N GLN A 296 4.10 -12.87 -2.25
CA GLN A 296 5.01 -13.89 -1.72
C GLN A 296 4.23 -15.09 -1.19
N MET A 297 4.54 -16.28 -1.69
CA MET A 297 3.98 -17.54 -1.21
C MET A 297 4.30 -17.75 0.27
N ARG A 298 3.31 -18.16 1.07
CA ARG A 298 3.59 -18.63 2.43
C ARG A 298 4.12 -20.07 2.42
N LYS A 299 4.95 -20.38 3.42
CA LYS A 299 5.39 -21.74 3.76
C LYS A 299 5.30 -21.93 5.28
N GLU A 300 5.40 -23.18 5.70
CA GLU A 300 5.16 -23.62 7.07
C GLU A 300 6.18 -23.09 8.08
N SER A 301 5.73 -22.92 9.33
CA SER A 301 6.58 -22.83 10.51
C SER A 301 6.57 -24.17 11.24
N ASN A 302 7.70 -24.88 11.25
CA ASN A 302 7.83 -26.09 12.08
C ASN A 302 7.72 -25.73 13.56
N VAL A 303 6.68 -26.21 14.23
CA VAL A 303 6.50 -26.15 15.68
C VAL A 303 6.28 -27.58 16.17
N PRO A 304 7.14 -28.13 17.05
CA PRO A 304 6.94 -29.49 17.57
C PRO A 304 5.61 -29.66 18.32
N ASN A 305 4.98 -30.83 18.15
CA ASN A 305 3.66 -31.13 18.71
C ASN A 305 3.60 -30.99 20.24
N GLY A 306 2.57 -30.30 20.75
CA GLY A 306 2.42 -29.97 22.17
C GLY A 306 0.99 -29.64 22.61
N PHE A 307 0.07 -30.59 22.43
CA PHE A 307 -1.27 -30.70 23.06
C PHE A 307 -2.14 -29.44 23.32
N CYS A 308 -3.28 -29.42 22.66
CA CYS A 308 -4.54 -28.82 23.15
C CYS A 308 -5.68 -29.83 22.94
N PRO A 309 -6.89 -29.69 23.52
CA PRO A 309 -7.41 -28.51 24.22
C PRO A 309 -8.14 -28.78 25.57
N ARG A 310 -8.51 -27.71 26.29
CA ARG A 310 -9.94 -27.44 26.59
C ARG A 310 -10.21 -26.03 27.08
N SER A 311 -11.41 -25.52 26.78
CA SER A 311 -11.96 -24.29 27.33
C SER A 311 -12.42 -24.48 28.79
N SER A 312 -12.23 -23.48 29.63
CA SER A 312 -12.79 -23.42 30.98
C SER A 312 -14.20 -22.82 30.99
N PHE A 313 -15.09 -23.41 31.79
CA PHE A 313 -16.39 -22.88 32.18
C PHE A 313 -16.70 -23.44 33.57
N TYR A 314 -16.67 -22.57 34.61
CA TYR A 314 -16.82 -22.92 36.04
C TYR A 314 -15.67 -23.84 36.57
N GLU A 315 -15.35 -23.95 37.85
CA GLU A 315 -15.86 -23.32 39.08
C GLU A 315 -14.71 -23.14 40.13
N VAL A 316 -14.95 -22.49 41.27
CA VAL A 316 -13.97 -22.06 42.31
C VAL A 316 -14.72 -21.98 43.66
N PRO A 317 -14.18 -22.21 44.90
CA PRO A 317 -12.82 -22.60 45.38
C PRO A 317 -12.91 -23.98 46.16
N PRO A 318 -12.25 -24.35 47.30
CA PRO A 318 -11.28 -23.63 48.14
C PRO A 318 -10.15 -24.43 48.90
N ASN A 319 -9.43 -23.68 49.76
CA ASN A 319 -8.49 -24.06 50.84
C ASN A 319 -7.09 -24.57 50.38
N GLU A 320 -5.99 -23.84 50.70
CA GLU A 320 -5.11 -23.91 51.90
C GLU A 320 -4.03 -25.02 51.78
N GLU A 321 -2.76 -24.88 52.18
CA GLU A 321 -2.07 -23.80 52.92
C GLU A 321 -0.56 -23.71 52.59
N LEU A 322 0.15 -22.84 53.33
CA LEU A 322 1.60 -22.68 53.59
C LEU A 322 2.53 -23.93 53.44
N ALA A 323 3.88 -23.85 53.32
CA ALA A 323 4.87 -22.81 52.97
C ALA A 323 6.31 -23.43 52.95
N ALA A 324 7.34 -22.60 52.70
CA ALA A 324 8.75 -22.74 53.13
C ALA A 324 9.67 -23.88 52.56
N GLU A 325 10.60 -23.44 51.71
CA GLU A 325 12.08 -23.56 51.87
C GLU A 325 12.84 -24.88 52.20
N ASN A 326 13.90 -25.08 51.40
CA ASN A 326 15.31 -25.35 51.76
C ASN A 326 15.92 -26.79 51.90
N LEU A 327 17.00 -26.94 51.11
CA LEU A 327 18.31 -27.59 51.38
C LEU A 327 18.52 -29.13 51.39
N HIS A 328 19.54 -29.50 50.58
CA HIS A 328 20.51 -30.60 50.68
C HIS A 328 20.07 -32.09 50.65
N ALA A 329 21.05 -32.90 50.22
CA ALA A 329 21.11 -34.37 50.16
C ALA A 329 22.51 -34.77 50.68
N PRO A 330 22.99 -36.04 50.59
CA PRO A 330 22.35 -37.36 50.51
C PRO A 330 22.77 -38.15 51.81
N PRO A 331 23.22 -39.44 51.89
CA PRO A 331 23.22 -40.58 50.95
C PRO A 331 22.93 -42.00 51.53
N SER A 332 23.02 -42.99 50.62
CA SER A 332 23.56 -44.36 50.81
C SER A 332 22.66 -45.55 51.21
N ALA A 333 23.02 -46.68 50.57
CA ALA A 333 22.99 -48.08 51.01
C ALA A 333 21.65 -48.87 51.06
N LEU A 334 21.64 -50.20 50.80
CA LEU A 334 22.58 -51.11 50.10
C LEU A 334 21.83 -52.42 49.71
N LEU A 335 22.32 -53.10 48.66
CA LEU A 335 22.31 -54.56 48.38
C LEU A 335 21.11 -55.48 48.72
N THR A 336 20.79 -56.36 47.77
CA THR A 336 20.77 -57.82 48.04
C THR A 336 21.03 -58.62 46.76
N ASP A 337 21.74 -59.74 46.88
CA ASP A 337 22.27 -60.53 45.74
C ASP A 337 21.29 -61.60 45.20
N ASN A 338 21.54 -62.10 43.97
CA ASN A 338 22.07 -63.46 43.79
C ASN A 338 22.36 -63.88 42.33
N LEU A 339 23.62 -64.24 42.08
CA LEU A 339 24.14 -65.36 41.27
C LEU A 339 23.27 -65.99 40.17
N TYR A 340 23.78 -66.03 38.93
CA TYR A 340 24.49 -67.20 38.37
C TYR A 340 25.27 -66.82 37.10
N CYS A 341 26.27 -67.61 36.69
CA CYS A 341 27.19 -67.30 35.58
C CYS A 341 27.52 -68.54 34.73
N SER A 342 27.54 -68.40 33.39
CA SER A 342 28.55 -69.03 32.51
C SER A 342 28.31 -68.74 31.01
N THR A 343 29.18 -67.94 30.39
CA THR A 343 29.93 -68.23 29.14
C THR A 343 30.70 -66.99 28.67
N THR A 344 31.88 -67.18 28.09
CA THR A 344 32.76 -66.13 27.53
C THR A 344 32.68 -66.12 25.99
N PRO A 345 32.94 -65.00 25.30
CA PRO A 345 34.29 -64.83 24.73
C PRO A 345 34.80 -63.37 24.53
N GLY A 346 36.13 -63.22 24.53
CA GLY A 346 36.86 -62.28 23.65
C GLY A 346 37.03 -60.81 24.10
N PRO A 347 38.19 -60.18 23.81
CA PRO A 347 38.39 -58.74 23.98
C PRO A 347 37.92 -57.95 22.73
N ILE A 348 37.32 -56.77 22.95
CA ILE A 348 36.88 -55.87 21.88
C ILE A 348 37.99 -54.83 21.57
N PRO A 349 38.31 -54.53 20.30
CA PRO A 349 39.30 -53.51 19.94
C PRO A 349 38.81 -52.09 20.24
N VAL A 350 39.76 -51.16 20.45
CA VAL A 350 39.47 -49.71 20.50
C VAL A 350 38.96 -49.25 19.13
N GLN A 351 37.76 -48.69 19.09
CA GLN A 351 37.26 -47.94 17.93
C GLN A 351 37.44 -46.43 18.15
N HIS A 352 37.70 -45.71 17.07
CA HIS A 352 37.81 -44.26 17.09
C HIS A 352 36.47 -43.62 17.48
N TYR A 353 36.53 -42.46 18.15
CA TYR A 353 35.40 -41.54 18.16
C TYR A 353 35.29 -40.93 16.77
N ASP A 354 34.18 -41.18 16.09
CA ASP A 354 33.85 -40.46 14.86
C ASP A 354 33.72 -38.97 15.17
N VAL A 355 34.47 -38.16 14.42
CA VAL A 355 34.30 -36.71 14.42
C VAL A 355 32.92 -36.43 13.83
N PRO A 356 32.09 -35.53 14.42
CA PRO A 356 30.81 -35.15 13.83
C PRO A 356 31.01 -34.74 12.36
N PRO A 357 30.12 -35.15 11.44
CA PRO A 357 30.29 -34.81 10.04
C PRO A 357 30.32 -33.29 9.89
N ILE A 358 31.39 -32.78 9.29
CA ILE A 358 31.47 -31.39 8.86
C ILE A 358 30.27 -31.15 7.93
N ILE A 359 29.43 -30.18 8.26
CA ILE A 359 28.36 -29.74 7.36
C ILE A 359 29.08 -29.15 6.15
N GLU A 360 28.94 -29.78 4.97
CA GLU A 360 29.50 -29.24 3.74
C GLU A 360 28.92 -27.84 3.51
N GLU A 361 29.79 -26.84 3.37
CA GLU A 361 29.45 -25.40 3.50
C GLU A 361 28.38 -24.93 2.49
N ASN A 362 28.11 -25.70 1.44
CA ASN A 362 27.00 -25.50 0.51
C ASN A 362 26.18 -26.78 0.38
N SER A 363 25.00 -26.82 1.01
CA SER A 363 24.07 -27.95 0.89
C SER A 363 23.65 -28.21 -0.57
N VAL A 364 23.27 -29.45 -0.91
CA VAL A 364 22.74 -29.80 -2.25
C VAL A 364 21.55 -28.91 -2.64
N GLN A 365 20.76 -28.48 -1.64
CA GLN A 365 19.63 -27.58 -1.80
C GLN A 365 20.06 -26.12 -2.03
N PHE A 366 21.12 -25.63 -1.36
CA PHE A 366 21.73 -24.33 -1.64
C PHE A 366 22.20 -24.24 -3.10
N ASN A 367 23.01 -25.21 -3.55
CA ASN A 367 23.59 -25.21 -4.90
C ASN A 367 22.48 -25.17 -5.98
N LYS A 368 21.43 -25.96 -5.80
CA LYS A 368 20.24 -25.98 -6.67
C LYS A 368 19.49 -24.64 -6.72
N LEU A 369 19.48 -23.86 -5.63
CA LEU A 369 18.88 -22.53 -5.60
C LEU A 369 19.77 -21.46 -6.24
N ALA A 370 21.10 -21.59 -6.12
CA ALA A 370 22.04 -20.77 -6.88
C ALA A 370 21.92 -21.03 -8.39
N GLU A 371 21.74 -22.30 -8.81
CA GLU A 371 21.40 -22.68 -10.18
C GLU A 371 20.04 -22.12 -10.64
N GLU A 372 19.00 -22.12 -9.79
CA GLU A 372 17.71 -21.47 -10.08
C GLU A 372 17.89 -19.97 -10.37
N LEU A 373 18.68 -19.28 -9.55
CA LEU A 373 19.01 -17.86 -9.70
C LEU A 373 19.78 -17.57 -11.00
N LEU A 374 20.82 -18.35 -11.30
CA LEU A 374 21.63 -18.21 -12.52
C LEU A 374 20.83 -18.54 -13.79
N SER A 375 20.10 -19.66 -13.81
CA SER A 375 19.27 -20.06 -14.96
C SER A 375 18.13 -19.08 -15.24
N THR A 376 17.56 -18.46 -14.20
CA THR A 376 16.55 -17.41 -14.38
C THR A 376 17.14 -16.06 -14.80
N GLU A 377 18.41 -15.77 -14.50
CA GLU A 377 19.10 -14.60 -15.06
C GLU A 377 19.44 -14.81 -16.54
N GLU A 378 19.94 -15.99 -16.91
CA GLU A 378 20.23 -16.35 -18.31
C GLU A 378 19.00 -16.25 -19.20
N ARG A 379 17.85 -16.74 -18.70
CA ARG A 379 16.55 -16.64 -19.38
C ARG A 379 16.12 -15.18 -19.54
N TYR A 380 16.16 -14.39 -18.47
CA TYR A 380 15.81 -12.96 -18.50
C TYR A 380 16.71 -12.17 -19.46
N LEU A 381 18.01 -12.40 -19.46
CA LEU A 381 18.95 -11.79 -20.40
C LEU A 381 18.63 -12.17 -21.87
N SER A 382 18.32 -13.44 -22.12
CA SER A 382 17.89 -13.93 -23.42
C SER A 382 16.58 -13.27 -23.88
N ASP A 383 15.62 -13.10 -22.98
CA ASP A 383 14.35 -12.41 -23.22
C ASP A 383 14.57 -10.91 -23.56
N LEU A 384 15.43 -10.21 -22.81
CA LEU A 384 15.78 -8.80 -23.10
C LEU A 384 16.43 -8.62 -24.49
N LEU A 385 17.36 -9.52 -24.83
CA LEU A 385 18.05 -9.50 -26.13
C LEU A 385 17.11 -9.86 -27.29
N LEU A 386 16.21 -10.81 -27.08
CA LEU A 386 15.18 -11.18 -28.05
C LEU A 386 14.24 -10.00 -28.35
N ALA A 387 13.75 -9.30 -27.32
CA ALA A 387 12.80 -8.21 -27.49
C ALA A 387 13.35 -7.11 -28.42
N LYS A 388 14.61 -6.72 -28.22
CA LYS A 388 15.30 -5.74 -29.09
C LYS A 388 15.49 -6.29 -30.51
N LYS A 389 16.03 -7.50 -30.65
CA LYS A 389 16.28 -8.15 -31.96
C LYS A 389 15.01 -8.36 -32.77
N LEU A 390 13.89 -8.69 -32.12
CA LEU A 390 12.63 -9.02 -32.77
C LEU A 390 11.81 -7.76 -33.10
N TYR A 391 11.64 -6.85 -32.14
CA TYR A 391 10.76 -5.68 -32.29
C TYR A 391 11.52 -4.40 -32.68
N HIS A 392 12.51 -3.96 -31.91
CA HIS A 392 13.25 -2.72 -32.19
C HIS A 392 13.91 -2.76 -33.58
N ASP A 393 14.71 -3.80 -33.85
CA ASP A 393 15.47 -3.91 -35.10
C ASP A 393 14.58 -4.18 -36.33
N THR A 394 13.29 -4.46 -36.11
CA THR A 394 12.26 -4.52 -37.17
C THR A 394 11.56 -3.18 -37.36
N LEU A 395 11.11 -2.54 -36.27
CA LEU A 395 10.32 -1.31 -36.32
C LEU A 395 11.16 -0.07 -36.65
N VAL A 396 12.47 -0.03 -36.34
CA VAL A 396 13.38 1.11 -36.61
C VAL A 396 13.62 1.39 -38.12
N LYS A 397 13.08 0.52 -38.98
CA LYS A 397 13.00 0.65 -40.44
C LYS A 397 11.90 1.63 -40.88
N LEU A 398 10.89 1.84 -40.03
CA LEU A 398 9.81 2.83 -40.21
C LEU A 398 10.29 4.24 -39.77
N PRO A 399 9.59 5.33 -40.16
CA PRO A 399 9.98 6.69 -39.79
C PRO A 399 9.82 7.02 -38.28
N TYR A 400 9.17 6.16 -37.50
CA TYR A 400 8.78 6.40 -36.10
C TYR A 400 9.93 6.24 -35.07
N ARG A 401 11.11 6.80 -35.36
CA ARG A 401 12.30 6.62 -34.51
C ARG A 401 12.16 7.23 -33.13
N GLN A 402 11.60 8.44 -33.02
CA GLN A 402 11.39 9.10 -31.73
C GLN A 402 10.48 8.28 -30.81
N GLN A 403 9.42 7.66 -31.35
CA GLN A 403 8.55 6.75 -30.62
C GLN A 403 9.34 5.51 -30.12
N LEU A 404 10.22 4.93 -30.95
CA LEU A 404 11.02 3.77 -30.58
C LEU A 404 12.12 4.11 -29.56
N GLU A 405 12.74 5.28 -29.65
CA GLU A 405 13.67 5.81 -28.64
C GLU A 405 12.98 6.01 -27.29
N ILE A 406 11.70 6.41 -27.28
CA ILE A 406 10.88 6.46 -26.06
C ILE A 406 10.52 5.05 -25.57
N ILE A 407 10.13 4.12 -26.44
CA ILE A 407 9.72 2.76 -26.06
C ILE A 407 10.88 1.93 -25.50
N PHE A 408 12.09 2.08 -26.05
CA PHE A 408 13.30 1.34 -25.65
C PHE A 408 14.27 2.17 -24.79
N LEU A 409 13.80 3.28 -24.20
CA LEU A 409 14.61 4.08 -23.26
C LEU A 409 15.09 3.20 -22.09
N TYR A 410 16.36 3.33 -21.71
CA TYR A 410 17.06 2.50 -20.70
C TYR A 410 17.24 1.00 -21.04
N TRP A 411 16.78 0.51 -22.19
CA TRP A 411 16.80 -0.93 -22.51
C TRP A 411 18.22 -1.52 -22.67
N ASP A 412 19.12 -0.81 -23.34
CA ASP A 412 20.52 -1.28 -23.49
C ASP A 412 21.28 -1.25 -22.16
N GLN A 413 20.94 -0.33 -21.27
CA GLN A 413 21.48 -0.25 -19.92
C GLN A 413 20.98 -1.44 -19.07
N LEU A 414 19.69 -1.80 -19.14
CA LEU A 414 19.15 -3.02 -18.53
C LEU A 414 19.86 -4.28 -19.04
N VAL A 415 20.02 -4.41 -20.36
CA VAL A 415 20.76 -5.51 -21.00
C VAL A 415 22.20 -5.56 -20.51
N ASN A 416 22.87 -4.42 -20.34
CA ASN A 416 24.25 -4.37 -19.84
C ASN A 416 24.37 -4.81 -18.38
N VAL A 417 23.45 -4.36 -17.52
CA VAL A 417 23.43 -4.75 -16.10
C VAL A 417 23.13 -6.24 -15.93
N SER A 418 22.15 -6.78 -16.68
CA SER A 418 21.85 -8.22 -16.67
C SER A 418 23.02 -9.07 -17.19
N LYS A 419 23.76 -8.62 -18.21
CA LYS A 419 25.02 -9.27 -18.64
C LYS A 419 26.07 -9.32 -17.54
N ILE A 420 26.26 -8.23 -16.81
CA ILE A 420 27.24 -8.14 -15.71
C ILE A 420 26.83 -9.05 -14.55
N ILE A 421 25.53 -9.10 -14.19
CA ILE A 421 25.01 -9.99 -13.15
C ILE A 421 25.15 -11.45 -13.57
N TYR A 422 24.76 -11.83 -14.80
CA TYR A 422 24.92 -13.20 -15.32
C TYR A 422 26.38 -13.66 -15.30
N ALA A 423 27.32 -12.82 -15.80
CA ALA A 423 28.74 -13.16 -15.79
C ALA A 423 29.27 -13.36 -14.37
N ARG A 424 28.96 -12.44 -13.45
CA ARG A 424 29.39 -12.53 -12.04
C ARG A 424 28.78 -13.72 -11.30
N LEU A 425 27.50 -14.05 -11.53
CA LEU A 425 26.85 -15.24 -10.96
C LEU A 425 27.41 -16.56 -11.51
N LYS A 426 28.02 -16.54 -12.69
CA LYS A 426 28.66 -17.70 -13.32
C LYS A 426 30.09 -17.94 -12.85
N GLU A 427 30.73 -16.92 -12.27
CA GLU A 427 32.13 -16.90 -11.85
C GLU A 427 32.29 -16.80 -10.31
N SER A 428 31.21 -16.88 -9.53
CA SER A 428 31.23 -16.64 -8.08
C SER A 428 30.32 -17.56 -7.27
N ASP A 429 30.91 -18.19 -6.24
CA ASP A 429 30.22 -19.06 -5.28
C ASP A 429 29.40 -18.28 -4.22
N SER A 430 29.50 -16.94 -4.17
CA SER A 430 28.69 -16.08 -3.28
C SER A 430 27.73 -15.19 -4.09
N PRO A 431 26.48 -15.63 -4.32
CA PRO A 431 25.45 -14.80 -4.93
C PRO A 431 25.19 -13.48 -4.18
N GLY A 432 25.37 -13.48 -2.85
CA GLY A 432 25.28 -12.29 -2.02
C GLY A 432 26.33 -11.23 -2.42
N HIS A 433 27.60 -11.65 -2.56
CA HIS A 433 28.67 -10.76 -3.01
C HIS A 433 28.41 -10.17 -4.40
N VAL A 434 27.85 -10.97 -5.31
CA VAL A 434 27.50 -10.52 -6.67
C VAL A 434 26.48 -9.38 -6.63
N PHE A 435 25.45 -9.46 -5.79
CA PHE A 435 24.47 -8.37 -5.66
C PHE A 435 25.01 -7.16 -4.89
N ILE A 436 25.79 -7.35 -3.82
CA ILE A 436 26.45 -6.24 -3.12
C ILE A 436 27.34 -5.44 -4.07
N SER A 437 28.19 -6.12 -4.85
CA SER A 437 29.11 -5.50 -5.82
C SER A 437 28.45 -4.97 -7.10
N SER A 438 27.14 -5.21 -7.29
CA SER A 438 26.37 -4.77 -8.47
C SER A 438 25.28 -3.74 -8.15
N ILE A 439 24.97 -3.49 -6.88
CA ILE A 439 23.74 -2.77 -6.48
C ILE A 439 23.60 -1.37 -7.09
N ASP A 440 24.68 -0.59 -7.16
CA ASP A 440 24.64 0.77 -7.73
C ASP A 440 24.40 0.75 -9.25
N LEU A 441 24.81 -0.31 -9.96
CA LEU A 441 24.50 -0.51 -11.38
C LEU A 441 23.01 -0.81 -11.59
N MET A 442 22.34 -1.44 -10.61
CA MET A 442 20.92 -1.78 -10.68
C MET A 442 20.00 -0.56 -10.55
N SER A 443 20.54 0.65 -10.34
CA SER A 443 19.78 1.91 -10.39
C SER A 443 19.00 2.10 -11.70
N VAL A 444 19.46 1.53 -12.82
CA VAL A 444 18.74 1.51 -14.11
C VAL A 444 17.31 0.92 -14.00
N PHE A 445 17.06 -0.01 -13.07
CA PHE A 445 15.71 -0.56 -12.88
C PHE A 445 14.76 0.51 -12.33
N VAL A 446 15.24 1.47 -11.54
CA VAL A 446 14.45 2.61 -11.05
C VAL A 446 14.08 3.52 -12.22
N GLU A 447 15.07 3.88 -13.05
CA GLU A 447 14.88 4.72 -14.24
C GLU A 447 13.87 4.10 -15.21
N PHE A 448 14.09 2.83 -15.62
CA PHE A 448 13.21 2.13 -16.54
C PHE A 448 11.79 1.96 -15.99
N CYS A 449 11.62 1.49 -14.74
CA CYS A 449 10.28 1.25 -14.20
C CYS A 449 9.49 2.56 -14.07
N SER A 450 10.13 3.68 -13.70
CA SER A 450 9.50 5.01 -13.68
C SER A 450 9.06 5.53 -15.07
N HIS A 451 9.53 4.89 -16.14
CA HIS A 451 9.23 5.23 -17.54
C HIS A 451 8.37 4.16 -18.24
N GLN A 452 8.24 2.96 -17.66
CA GLN A 452 7.58 1.79 -18.24
C GLN A 452 6.17 2.07 -18.79
N GLN A 453 5.33 2.79 -18.04
CA GLN A 453 3.99 3.15 -18.52
C GLN A 453 4.02 4.11 -19.71
N VAL A 454 5.02 5.00 -19.80
CA VAL A 454 5.18 5.91 -20.97
C VAL A 454 5.60 5.12 -22.20
N ALA A 455 6.44 4.09 -22.05
CA ALA A 455 6.78 3.16 -23.13
C ALA A 455 5.55 2.37 -23.62
N LEU A 456 4.71 1.88 -22.69
CA LEU A 456 3.47 1.17 -23.03
C LEU A 456 2.43 2.10 -23.70
N ASP A 457 2.20 3.31 -23.17
CA ASP A 457 1.35 4.33 -23.78
C ASP A 457 1.79 4.64 -25.22
N THR A 458 3.10 4.87 -25.43
CA THR A 458 3.69 5.24 -26.73
C THR A 458 3.61 4.07 -27.72
N LEU A 459 3.76 2.83 -27.25
CA LEU A 459 3.58 1.64 -28.06
C LEU A 459 2.13 1.47 -28.50
N ASN A 460 1.17 1.69 -27.59
CA ASN A 460 -0.25 1.58 -27.86
C ASN A 460 -0.74 2.64 -28.86
N ASP A 461 -0.27 3.89 -28.74
CA ASP A 461 -0.51 4.93 -29.75
C ASP A 461 0.09 4.52 -31.11
N LEU A 462 1.37 4.14 -31.15
CA LEU A 462 2.07 3.73 -32.37
C LEU A 462 1.33 2.64 -33.15
N ILE A 463 0.83 1.58 -32.49
CA ILE A 463 0.09 0.50 -33.18
C ILE A 463 -1.39 0.83 -33.46
N THR A 464 -1.96 1.81 -32.77
CA THR A 464 -3.34 2.27 -33.04
C THR A 464 -3.37 3.22 -34.23
N THR A 465 -2.50 4.23 -34.19
CA THR A 465 -2.42 5.36 -35.11
C THR A 465 -1.72 5.04 -36.43
N HIS A 466 -0.77 4.08 -36.45
CA HIS A 466 0.02 3.74 -37.65
C HIS A 466 -0.19 2.29 -38.11
N PRO A 467 -0.97 2.03 -39.18
CA PRO A 467 -1.30 0.68 -39.63
C PRO A 467 -0.11 -0.16 -40.13
N ASP A 468 0.94 0.48 -40.64
CA ASP A 468 2.18 -0.15 -41.07
C ASP A 468 3.03 -0.62 -39.88
N ALA A 469 3.13 0.22 -38.83
CA ALA A 469 3.72 -0.16 -37.55
C ALA A 469 2.95 -1.32 -36.90
N ARG A 470 1.60 -1.28 -36.93
CA ARG A 470 0.76 -2.41 -36.48
C ARG A 470 1.03 -3.69 -37.25
N ALA A 471 1.13 -3.64 -38.58
CA ALA A 471 1.36 -4.82 -39.40
C ALA A 471 2.73 -5.48 -39.09
N LEU A 472 3.80 -4.68 -38.94
CA LEU A 472 5.10 -5.20 -38.52
C LEU A 472 5.07 -5.74 -37.09
N TYR A 473 4.41 -5.05 -36.16
CA TYR A 473 4.24 -5.50 -34.78
C TYR A 473 3.54 -6.88 -34.71
N THR A 474 2.42 -7.05 -35.41
CA THR A 474 1.70 -8.34 -35.47
C THR A 474 2.57 -9.44 -36.07
N ASN A 475 3.36 -9.15 -37.12
CA ASN A 475 4.31 -10.11 -37.69
C ASN A 475 5.43 -10.50 -36.70
N CYS A 476 5.91 -9.55 -35.89
CA CYS A 476 6.86 -9.83 -34.82
C CYS A 476 6.24 -10.74 -33.75
N SER A 477 5.03 -10.45 -33.26
CA SER A 477 4.36 -11.25 -32.22
C SER A 477 3.89 -12.63 -32.71
N ALA A 478 3.58 -12.78 -34.00
CA ALA A 478 3.25 -14.07 -34.62
C ALA A 478 4.49 -14.96 -34.89
N SER A 479 5.71 -14.44 -34.70
CA SER A 479 6.94 -15.21 -34.88
C SER A 479 7.08 -16.30 -33.81
N ILE A 480 7.48 -17.50 -34.23
CA ILE A 480 7.81 -18.62 -33.31
C ILE A 480 8.87 -18.18 -32.28
N ALA A 481 9.81 -17.31 -32.68
CA ALA A 481 10.83 -16.76 -31.78
C ALA A 481 10.24 -15.95 -30.62
N ALA A 482 9.07 -15.32 -30.80
CA ALA A 482 8.39 -14.53 -29.79
C ALA A 482 7.85 -15.38 -28.62
N ARG A 483 7.70 -16.71 -28.80
CA ARG A 483 7.11 -17.63 -27.80
C ARG A 483 5.71 -17.18 -27.31
N GLY A 484 4.94 -16.54 -28.18
CA GLY A 484 3.62 -15.97 -27.85
C GLY A 484 3.67 -14.63 -27.09
N MET A 485 4.85 -14.10 -26.77
CA MET A 485 5.00 -12.86 -26.01
C MET A 485 4.99 -11.62 -26.91
N THR A 486 4.16 -10.64 -26.54
CA THR A 486 4.11 -9.33 -27.18
C THR A 486 5.25 -8.43 -26.69
N LEU A 487 5.57 -7.33 -27.39
CA LEU A 487 6.53 -6.35 -26.86
C LEU A 487 6.04 -5.77 -25.51
N SER A 488 4.74 -5.60 -25.34
CA SER A 488 4.13 -5.16 -24.07
C SER A 488 4.44 -6.13 -22.93
N THR A 489 4.44 -7.44 -23.21
CA THR A 489 4.87 -8.49 -22.27
C THR A 489 6.36 -8.34 -21.90
N PHE A 490 7.25 -8.14 -22.88
CA PHE A 490 8.67 -7.93 -22.62
C PHE A 490 8.94 -6.64 -21.82
N LEU A 491 8.23 -5.54 -22.11
CA LEU A 491 8.36 -4.27 -21.39
C LEU A 491 7.99 -4.38 -19.90
N LEU A 492 7.15 -5.34 -19.50
CA LEU A 492 6.80 -5.61 -18.11
C LEU A 492 7.87 -6.41 -17.34
N MET A 493 8.73 -7.18 -18.05
CA MET A 493 9.68 -8.10 -17.42
C MET A 493 10.69 -7.47 -16.44
N PRO A 494 11.26 -6.25 -16.65
CA PRO A 494 12.25 -5.70 -15.73
C PRO A 494 11.72 -5.46 -14.31
N LEU A 495 10.46 -5.00 -14.19
CA LEU A 495 9.77 -4.87 -12.91
C LEU A 495 9.52 -6.25 -12.26
N GLY A 496 9.16 -7.23 -13.08
CA GLY A 496 9.05 -8.64 -12.68
C GLY A 496 10.38 -9.26 -12.22
N ARG A 497 11.52 -8.87 -12.80
CA ARG A 497 12.84 -9.38 -12.39
C ARG A 497 13.34 -8.71 -11.10
N VAL A 498 13.25 -7.38 -11.01
CA VAL A 498 13.80 -6.65 -9.84
C VAL A 498 13.08 -7.04 -8.54
N THR A 499 11.76 -7.25 -8.59
CA THR A 499 10.94 -7.75 -7.47
C THR A 499 11.22 -9.22 -7.12
N ARG A 500 11.70 -10.04 -8.06
CA ARG A 500 12.06 -11.45 -7.83
C ARG A 500 13.43 -11.65 -7.17
N TYR A 501 14.41 -10.75 -7.33
CA TYR A 501 15.74 -10.90 -6.72
C TYR A 501 15.72 -11.04 -5.18
N PRO A 502 15.00 -10.20 -4.40
CA PRO A 502 14.85 -10.42 -2.95
C PRO A 502 14.34 -11.82 -2.60
N LEU A 503 13.38 -12.34 -3.37
CA LEU A 503 12.73 -13.61 -3.07
C LEU A 503 13.67 -14.80 -3.36
N LEU A 504 14.51 -14.70 -4.38
CA LEU A 504 15.53 -15.71 -4.69
C LEU A 504 16.66 -15.71 -3.63
N ILE A 505 17.16 -14.53 -3.24
CA ILE A 505 18.18 -14.43 -2.19
C ILE A 505 17.61 -14.86 -0.82
N GLU A 506 16.35 -14.56 -0.50
CA GLU A 506 15.70 -15.03 0.73
C GLU A 506 15.47 -16.56 0.74
N LYS A 507 15.27 -17.21 -0.41
CA LYS A 507 15.30 -18.69 -0.48
C LYS A 507 16.69 -19.22 -0.12
N ILE A 508 17.73 -18.68 -0.78
CA ILE A 508 19.12 -19.14 -0.65
C ILE A 508 19.60 -18.97 0.81
N LEU A 509 19.37 -17.79 1.40
CA LEU A 509 19.72 -17.46 2.79
C LEU A 509 19.17 -18.43 3.84
N LYS A 510 18.01 -19.07 3.57
CA LYS A 510 17.37 -20.03 4.50
C LYS A 510 17.98 -21.43 4.47
N GLU A 511 18.85 -21.71 3.50
CA GLU A 511 19.51 -23.00 3.30
C GLU A 511 21.04 -22.87 3.52
N SER A 512 21.49 -21.71 4.05
CA SER A 512 22.88 -21.37 4.42
C SER A 512 23.07 -21.41 5.94
N ASP A 513 24.30 -21.69 6.39
CA ASP A 513 24.69 -21.64 7.81
C ASP A 513 24.59 -20.21 8.39
N PRO A 514 23.78 -19.95 9.43
CA PRO A 514 23.64 -18.64 10.06
C PRO A 514 24.94 -18.03 10.62
N ASP A 515 25.91 -18.86 11.02
CA ASP A 515 27.20 -18.39 11.54
C ASP A 515 28.27 -18.22 10.43
N GLY A 516 27.92 -18.56 9.17
CA GLY A 516 28.81 -18.50 8.01
C GLY A 516 28.93 -17.10 7.37
N SER A 517 30.10 -16.81 6.78
CA SER A 517 30.36 -15.56 6.05
C SER A 517 29.40 -15.33 4.86
N LEU A 518 29.03 -16.41 4.18
CA LEU A 518 28.07 -16.45 3.08
C LEU A 518 26.68 -15.93 3.49
N TYR A 519 26.23 -16.22 4.71
CA TYR A 519 24.96 -15.74 5.25
C TYR A 519 24.98 -14.21 5.46
N GLN A 520 26.10 -13.65 5.92
CA GLN A 520 26.25 -12.19 6.07
C GLN A 520 26.21 -11.46 4.70
N ASP A 521 26.83 -12.03 3.67
CA ASP A 521 26.75 -11.51 2.29
C ASP A 521 25.30 -11.57 1.75
N LEU A 522 24.60 -12.70 1.97
CA LEU A 522 23.23 -12.91 1.49
C LEU A 522 22.20 -12.02 2.21
N ASP A 523 22.29 -11.83 3.53
CA ASP A 523 21.41 -10.90 4.24
C ASP A 523 21.70 -9.44 3.85
N THR A 524 22.97 -9.06 3.71
CA THR A 524 23.35 -7.72 3.23
C THR A 524 22.80 -7.46 1.82
N ALA A 525 22.90 -8.44 0.91
CA ALA A 525 22.30 -8.40 -0.41
C ALA A 525 20.77 -8.30 -0.34
N LEU A 526 20.10 -9.09 0.51
CA LEU A 526 18.65 -9.06 0.70
C LEU A 526 18.16 -7.69 1.19
N GLN A 527 18.85 -7.10 2.16
CA GLN A 527 18.57 -5.75 2.66
C GLN A 527 18.81 -4.66 1.61
N LEU A 528 19.75 -4.85 0.69
CA LEU A 528 20.01 -3.93 -0.42
C LEU A 528 18.95 -4.06 -1.52
N LEU A 529 18.62 -5.28 -1.93
CA LEU A 529 17.63 -5.57 -2.97
C LEU A 529 16.20 -5.17 -2.54
N ARG A 530 15.81 -5.40 -1.28
CA ARG A 530 14.53 -4.89 -0.74
C ARG A 530 14.47 -3.36 -0.75
N ALA A 531 15.59 -2.68 -0.50
CA ALA A 531 15.66 -1.22 -0.59
C ALA A 531 15.58 -0.72 -2.04
N LEU A 532 16.26 -1.38 -3.00
CA LEU A 532 16.14 -1.08 -4.43
C LEU A 532 14.70 -1.22 -4.93
N VAL A 533 13.99 -2.28 -4.53
CA VAL A 533 12.57 -2.46 -4.92
C VAL A 533 11.66 -1.38 -4.30
N SER A 534 11.96 -0.90 -3.10
CA SER A 534 11.30 0.27 -2.51
C SER A 534 11.61 1.56 -3.29
N GLU A 535 12.85 1.74 -3.75
CA GLU A 535 13.32 2.87 -4.58
C GLU A 535 12.61 2.86 -5.96
N VAL A 536 12.42 1.68 -6.57
CA VAL A 536 11.61 1.46 -7.77
C VAL A 536 10.14 1.85 -7.55
N ASN A 537 9.50 1.33 -6.50
CA ASN A 537 8.09 1.60 -6.21
C ASN A 537 7.84 3.09 -5.94
N GLN A 538 8.75 3.74 -5.22
CA GLN A 538 8.72 5.18 -4.98
C GLN A 538 8.82 5.96 -6.29
N ALA A 539 9.77 5.65 -7.18
CA ALA A 539 9.95 6.36 -8.43
C ALA A 539 8.77 6.23 -9.41
N VAL A 540 8.09 5.08 -9.43
CA VAL A 540 6.83 4.90 -10.18
C VAL A 540 5.74 5.81 -9.59
N THR A 541 5.53 5.76 -8.27
CA THR A 541 4.53 6.58 -7.56
C THR A 541 4.79 8.09 -7.75
N GLU A 542 6.06 8.51 -7.70
CA GLU A 542 6.46 9.91 -7.92
C GLU A 542 6.21 10.37 -9.36
N LYS A 543 6.36 9.48 -10.35
CA LYS A 543 6.05 9.76 -11.76
C LYS A 543 4.55 9.98 -11.96
N GLU A 544 3.72 9.08 -11.43
CA GLU A 544 2.26 9.18 -11.50
C GLU A 544 1.75 10.45 -10.80
N ASN A 545 2.30 10.73 -9.61
CA ASN A 545 2.07 11.97 -8.89
C ASN A 545 2.41 13.20 -9.76
N ALA A 546 3.61 13.27 -10.34
CA ALA A 546 4.02 14.38 -11.19
C ALA A 546 3.09 14.58 -12.40
N VAL A 547 2.57 13.50 -12.99
CA VAL A 547 1.55 13.55 -14.05
C VAL A 547 0.22 14.11 -13.54
N LEU A 548 -0.26 13.68 -12.37
CA LEU A 548 -1.53 14.15 -11.77
C LEU A 548 -1.43 15.61 -11.28
N LEU A 549 -0.27 16.05 -10.78
CA LEU A 549 0.00 17.45 -10.45
C LEU A 549 0.02 18.33 -11.70
N SER A 550 0.67 17.87 -12.77
CA SER A 550 0.68 18.56 -14.06
C SER A 550 -0.73 18.63 -14.68
N TRP A 551 -1.51 17.55 -14.57
CA TRP A 551 -2.91 17.53 -14.97
C TRP A 551 -3.72 18.57 -14.20
N ALA A 552 -3.59 18.61 -12.87
CA ALA A 552 -4.31 19.58 -12.03
C ALA A 552 -3.92 21.03 -12.37
N GLN A 553 -2.64 21.28 -12.67
CA GLN A 553 -2.14 22.59 -13.06
C GLN A 553 -2.73 23.12 -14.37
N LEU A 554 -3.11 22.23 -15.29
CA LEU A 554 -3.70 22.55 -16.59
C LEU A 554 -5.24 22.59 -16.56
N HIS A 555 -5.89 21.74 -15.76
CA HIS A 555 -7.34 21.54 -15.81
C HIS A 555 -8.13 22.23 -14.68
N VAL A 556 -7.48 22.63 -13.57
CA VAL A 556 -8.15 23.32 -12.44
C VAL A 556 -8.03 24.85 -12.57
N LYS A 557 -9.15 25.51 -12.86
CA LYS A 557 -9.27 26.97 -12.98
C LYS A 557 -9.35 27.62 -11.59
N CYS A 558 -8.25 28.26 -11.19
CA CYS A 558 -8.15 29.06 -9.97
C CYS A 558 -8.43 30.57 -10.24
N PRO A 559 -9.01 31.31 -9.28
CA PRO A 559 -9.18 32.77 -9.40
C PRO A 559 -7.83 33.51 -9.53
N PRO A 560 -7.73 34.63 -10.28
CA PRO A 560 -6.45 35.31 -10.56
C PRO A 560 -5.63 35.75 -9.33
N LEU A 561 -6.29 35.98 -8.19
CA LEU A 561 -5.66 36.33 -6.91
C LEU A 561 -5.06 35.11 -6.20
N LEU A 562 -5.57 33.90 -6.48
CA LEU A 562 -5.06 32.64 -5.92
C LEU A 562 -4.08 32.01 -6.92
N ARG A 563 -2.82 32.41 -6.82
CA ARG A 563 -1.70 31.75 -7.54
C ARG A 563 -1.35 30.42 -6.88
N LEU A 564 -2.19 29.42 -7.16
CA LEU A 564 -1.97 28.05 -6.73
C LEU A 564 -1.10 27.31 -7.76
N GLU A 565 0.00 26.75 -7.28
CA GLU A 565 1.00 26.06 -8.08
C GLU A 565 1.01 24.58 -7.64
N PHE A 566 0.48 23.70 -8.48
CA PHE A 566 0.36 22.28 -8.16
C PHE A 566 1.66 21.52 -8.39
N THR A 567 2.61 22.05 -9.13
CA THR A 567 3.92 21.42 -9.37
C THR A 567 5.01 21.90 -8.42
N SER A 568 4.71 22.79 -7.46
CA SER A 568 5.67 23.24 -6.45
C SER A 568 5.71 22.32 -5.23
N ASP A 569 6.77 22.46 -4.43
CA ASP A 569 6.74 22.07 -3.02
C ASP A 569 5.52 22.68 -2.30
N THR A 570 5.09 21.99 -1.25
CA THR A 570 4.18 22.52 -0.22
C THR A 570 4.91 23.54 0.66
N ARG A 571 4.19 24.28 1.52
CA ARG A 571 4.82 25.24 2.43
C ARG A 571 5.70 24.60 3.51
N LEU A 572 5.34 23.41 4.01
CA LEU A 572 5.89 22.82 5.24
C LEU A 572 6.20 21.31 5.15
N MET A 573 5.93 20.61 4.05
CA MET A 573 6.06 19.15 3.95
C MET A 573 6.97 18.67 2.81
N GLY A 574 7.71 19.58 2.18
CA GLY A 574 8.48 19.27 0.97
C GLY A 574 7.55 19.07 -0.24
N PRO A 575 7.88 18.17 -1.19
CA PRO A 575 7.13 17.98 -2.42
C PRO A 575 5.63 17.76 -2.22
N ARG A 576 4.83 18.29 -3.14
CA ARG A 576 3.40 18.02 -3.17
C ARG A 576 3.13 16.58 -3.62
N SER A 577 2.10 15.97 -3.03
CA SER A 577 1.57 14.67 -3.46
C SER A 577 0.07 14.77 -3.66
N PHE A 578 -0.42 14.31 -4.81
CA PHE A 578 -1.83 14.02 -5.07
C PHE A 578 -2.17 12.67 -4.42
N LEU A 579 -3.17 12.62 -3.53
CA LEU A 579 -3.46 11.43 -2.71
C LEU A 579 -4.78 10.75 -3.09
N HIS A 580 -5.81 11.54 -3.45
CA HIS A 580 -7.12 10.99 -3.83
C HIS A 580 -7.96 12.00 -4.62
N SER A 581 -8.92 11.51 -5.40
CA SER A 581 -9.97 12.34 -5.98
C SER A 581 -11.28 11.57 -6.16
N GLY A 582 -12.39 12.30 -6.25
CA GLY A 582 -13.71 11.71 -6.44
C GLY A 582 -14.84 12.72 -6.25
N VAL A 583 -16.08 12.27 -6.48
CA VAL A 583 -17.29 13.10 -6.36
C VAL A 583 -17.85 13.09 -4.94
N LEU A 584 -18.19 14.28 -4.44
CA LEU A 584 -18.88 14.52 -3.17
C LEU A 584 -20.08 15.45 -3.39
N TYR A 585 -21.23 15.12 -2.82
CA TYR A 585 -22.44 15.95 -2.89
C TYR A 585 -22.59 16.76 -1.60
N LYS A 586 -22.71 18.10 -1.69
CA LYS A 586 -22.90 18.94 -0.50
C LYS A 586 -24.31 18.71 0.09
N GLN A 587 -24.39 18.06 1.25
CA GLN A 587 -25.62 17.46 1.79
C GLN A 587 -26.81 18.44 1.84
N ARG A 588 -26.59 19.68 2.29
CA ARG A 588 -27.65 20.71 2.43
C ARG A 588 -28.19 21.27 1.12
N SER A 589 -27.54 21.03 -0.02
CA SER A 589 -27.87 21.73 -1.28
C SER A 589 -27.80 20.85 -2.54
N GLY A 590 -27.55 19.54 -2.41
CA GLY A 590 -27.44 18.61 -3.54
C GLY A 590 -26.25 18.82 -4.48
N ARG A 591 -25.68 20.03 -4.57
CA ARG A 591 -24.58 20.40 -5.47
C ARG A 591 -23.44 19.38 -5.46
N LEU A 592 -23.22 18.79 -6.64
CA LEU A 592 -22.06 17.98 -6.98
C LEU A 592 -20.79 18.83 -6.86
N LEU A 593 -19.76 18.28 -6.23
CA LEU A 593 -18.41 18.82 -6.17
C LEU A 593 -17.43 17.70 -6.56
N VAL A 594 -16.38 18.05 -7.30
CA VAL A 594 -15.22 17.18 -7.49
C VAL A 594 -14.17 17.60 -6.46
N ALA A 595 -13.80 16.67 -5.59
CA ALA A 595 -12.84 16.87 -4.51
C ALA A 595 -11.49 16.26 -4.89
N LEU A 596 -10.41 17.00 -4.62
CA LEU A 596 -9.02 16.60 -4.86
C LEU A 596 -8.25 16.75 -3.55
N LEU A 597 -7.66 15.66 -3.06
CA LEU A 597 -6.87 15.63 -1.83
C LEU A 597 -5.39 15.62 -2.17
N PHE A 598 -4.65 16.56 -1.58
CA PHE A 598 -3.20 16.64 -1.59
C PHE A 598 -2.65 16.46 -0.18
N ASN A 599 -1.34 16.27 -0.04
CA ASN A 599 -0.68 16.10 1.26
C ASN A 599 -0.75 17.33 2.20
N ASP A 600 -1.04 18.54 1.69
CA ASP A 600 -1.17 19.78 2.48
C ASP A 600 -2.60 20.39 2.49
N PHE A 601 -3.47 20.09 1.51
CA PHE A 601 -4.86 20.57 1.49
C PHE A 601 -5.87 19.65 0.80
N LEU A 602 -7.14 19.83 1.15
CA LEU A 602 -8.31 19.39 0.40
C LEU A 602 -8.82 20.54 -0.50
N LEU A 603 -8.88 20.31 -1.81
CA LEU A 603 -9.44 21.24 -2.79
C LEU A 603 -10.83 20.78 -3.22
N LEU A 604 -11.76 21.74 -3.31
CA LEU A 604 -13.13 21.52 -3.77
C LEU A 604 -13.38 22.32 -5.05
N SER A 605 -13.88 21.65 -6.07
CA SER A 605 -14.15 22.21 -7.39
C SER A 605 -15.55 21.80 -7.89
N THR A 606 -16.02 22.45 -8.95
CA THR A 606 -17.12 21.97 -9.77
C THR A 606 -16.66 21.73 -11.20
N PRO A 607 -17.10 20.66 -11.87
CA PRO A 607 -16.79 20.46 -13.28
C PRO A 607 -17.50 21.53 -14.11
N ASP A 608 -16.84 21.96 -15.18
CA ASP A 608 -17.37 22.96 -16.10
C ASP A 608 -18.44 22.35 -17.03
N GLU A 609 -18.39 21.03 -17.24
CA GLU A 609 -19.35 20.24 -18.03
C GLU A 609 -20.04 19.18 -17.15
N HIS A 610 -21.13 18.58 -17.66
CA HIS A 610 -21.86 17.56 -16.92
C HIS A 610 -21.15 16.20 -16.95
N LEU A 611 -20.79 15.67 -15.78
CA LEU A 611 -20.18 14.34 -15.66
C LEU A 611 -21.23 13.24 -15.91
N SER A 612 -21.10 12.49 -17.00
CA SER A 612 -22.05 11.44 -17.39
C SER A 612 -22.23 10.36 -16.31
N ASN A 613 -21.13 9.88 -15.72
CA ASN A 613 -21.13 8.87 -14.65
C ASN A 613 -20.34 9.37 -13.42
N PRO A 614 -20.97 10.13 -12.50
CA PRO A 614 -20.30 10.65 -11.30
C PRO A 614 -19.81 9.57 -10.33
N SER A 615 -20.39 8.37 -10.38
CA SER A 615 -20.04 7.22 -9.54
C SER A 615 -18.74 6.53 -9.92
N SER A 616 -18.36 6.58 -11.19
CA SER A 616 -17.12 6.01 -11.75
C SER A 616 -16.07 7.08 -12.08
N PHE A 617 -16.24 8.31 -11.61
CA PHE A 617 -15.33 9.41 -11.90
C PHE A 617 -13.96 9.19 -11.25
N LYS A 618 -12.94 8.97 -12.08
CA LYS A 618 -11.51 9.06 -11.72
C LYS A 618 -10.84 10.17 -12.53
N ILE A 619 -9.82 10.81 -11.96
CA ILE A 619 -8.90 11.68 -12.69
C ILE A 619 -7.77 10.80 -13.24
N SER A 620 -7.41 11.01 -14.50
CA SER A 620 -6.31 10.32 -15.20
C SER A 620 -5.60 11.29 -16.14
N LYS A 621 -4.41 10.91 -16.63
CA LYS A 621 -3.62 11.64 -17.64
C LYS A 621 -4.43 12.04 -18.89
N SER A 622 -5.42 11.24 -19.27
CA SER A 622 -6.28 11.43 -20.45
C SER A 622 -7.64 12.10 -20.16
N SER A 623 -7.92 12.49 -18.90
CA SER A 623 -9.19 13.13 -18.55
C SER A 623 -9.25 14.57 -19.06
N GLY A 624 -10.08 14.83 -20.08
CA GLY A 624 -10.33 16.19 -20.59
C GLY A 624 -11.22 17.07 -19.72
N VAL A 625 -11.53 16.66 -18.48
CA VAL A 625 -12.49 17.35 -17.61
C VAL A 625 -11.88 18.60 -17.00
N HIS A 626 -12.34 19.78 -17.41
CA HIS A 626 -12.03 21.04 -16.76
C HIS A 626 -12.85 21.26 -15.47
N LEU A 627 -12.19 21.80 -14.44
CA LEU A 627 -12.73 21.99 -13.10
C LEU A 627 -12.55 23.45 -12.66
N THR A 628 -13.63 24.14 -12.30
CA THR A 628 -13.56 25.48 -11.68
C THR A 628 -13.54 25.37 -10.15
N LEU A 629 -12.62 26.09 -9.50
CA LEU A 629 -12.49 26.12 -8.04
C LEU A 629 -13.78 26.61 -7.35
N TYR A 630 -14.34 25.83 -6.44
CA TYR A 630 -15.59 26.15 -5.74
C TYR A 630 -15.36 27.02 -4.48
N LYS A 631 -14.25 26.80 -3.77
CA LYS A 631 -13.80 27.57 -2.60
C LYS A 631 -12.28 27.51 -2.49
N GLN A 632 -11.69 28.45 -1.74
CA GLN A 632 -10.28 28.39 -1.34
C GLN A 632 -9.92 27.01 -0.74
N PRO A 633 -8.78 26.39 -1.09
CA PRO A 633 -8.40 25.07 -0.58
C PRO A 633 -8.22 25.03 0.94
N MET A 634 -8.70 23.95 1.55
CA MET A 634 -8.78 23.74 2.99
C MET A 634 -7.50 23.04 3.47
N LEU A 635 -6.63 23.77 4.19
CA LEU A 635 -5.35 23.26 4.69
C LEU A 635 -5.56 22.11 5.68
N LEU A 636 -4.84 21.00 5.52
CA LEU A 636 -5.00 19.81 6.37
C LEU A 636 -4.65 20.08 7.83
N SER A 637 -3.69 20.98 8.09
CA SER A 637 -3.34 21.43 9.45
C SER A 637 -4.52 22.02 10.24
N ASN A 638 -5.55 22.51 9.53
CA ASN A 638 -6.75 23.11 10.10
C ASN A 638 -8.00 22.23 9.94
N LEU A 639 -7.86 21.06 9.31
CA LEU A 639 -8.96 20.18 8.88
C LEU A 639 -9.12 19.01 9.85
N LYS A 640 -10.36 18.64 10.15
CA LYS A 640 -10.71 17.48 10.99
C LYS A 640 -11.90 16.74 10.39
N VAL A 641 -11.78 15.43 10.23
CA VAL A 641 -12.93 14.55 9.99
C VAL A 641 -13.73 14.45 11.29
N LEU A 642 -15.06 14.47 11.17
CA LEU A 642 -15.99 14.30 12.29
C LEU A 642 -16.82 13.03 12.08
N PRO A 643 -17.24 12.34 13.16
CA PRO A 643 -18.10 11.16 13.05
C PRO A 643 -19.45 11.47 12.38
N SER A 644 -20.07 10.41 11.87
CA SER A 644 -21.44 10.42 11.33
C SER A 644 -22.07 9.05 11.58
N ASN A 645 -23.35 9.05 11.98
CA ASN A 645 -24.16 7.85 12.15
C ASN A 645 -24.74 7.35 10.81
N ASP A 646 -24.76 8.20 9.77
CA ASP A 646 -25.13 7.83 8.40
C ASP A 646 -23.88 7.34 7.66
N GLU A 647 -23.94 6.11 7.14
CA GLU A 647 -22.84 5.43 6.44
C GLU A 647 -22.44 6.07 5.10
N THR A 648 -23.22 7.01 4.57
CA THR A 648 -22.92 7.76 3.35
C THR A 648 -22.39 9.17 3.63
N ILE A 649 -22.50 9.68 4.87
CA ILE A 649 -22.16 11.07 5.19
C ILE A 649 -20.74 11.21 5.74
N LEU A 650 -19.97 12.09 5.10
CA LEU A 650 -18.65 12.55 5.50
C LEU A 650 -18.77 13.98 6.06
N ASN A 651 -18.51 14.14 7.36
CA ASN A 651 -18.49 15.45 8.00
C ASN A 651 -17.03 15.96 8.08
N VAL A 652 -16.77 17.14 7.52
CA VAL A 652 -15.44 17.77 7.56
C VAL A 652 -15.54 19.14 8.21
N LYS A 653 -14.73 19.37 9.25
CA LYS A 653 -14.55 20.68 9.88
C LYS A 653 -13.23 21.30 9.43
N HIS A 654 -13.21 22.59 9.12
CA HIS A 654 -11.99 23.35 8.81
C HIS A 654 -12.04 24.71 9.52
N GLY A 655 -11.17 24.89 10.52
CA GLY A 655 -11.29 26.02 11.45
C GLY A 655 -12.63 25.99 12.19
N ASN A 656 -13.48 27.00 11.96
CA ASN A 656 -14.81 27.09 12.54
C ASN A 656 -15.93 26.53 11.64
N ASP A 657 -15.69 26.41 10.32
CA ASP A 657 -16.69 25.93 9.36
C ASP A 657 -16.81 24.40 9.41
N THR A 658 -18.04 23.87 9.37
CA THR A 658 -18.32 22.45 9.15
C THR A 658 -19.10 22.25 7.85
N ILE A 659 -18.59 21.39 6.97
CA ILE A 659 -19.20 21.01 5.70
C ILE A 659 -19.57 19.52 5.76
N CYS A 660 -20.85 19.23 5.55
CA CYS A 660 -21.37 17.87 5.47
C CYS A 660 -21.51 17.47 3.99
N PHE A 661 -20.86 16.37 3.61
CA PHE A 661 -20.93 15.77 2.28
C PHE A 661 -21.66 14.43 2.34
N ARG A 662 -22.41 14.11 1.29
CA ARG A 662 -22.87 12.75 0.97
C ARG A 662 -21.93 12.17 -0.09
N CYS A 663 -21.32 11.04 0.21
CA CYS A 663 -20.55 10.24 -0.73
C CYS A 663 -21.47 9.40 -1.62
N VAL A 664 -20.95 8.87 -2.72
CA VAL A 664 -21.71 8.02 -3.67
C VAL A 664 -22.25 6.76 -2.98
N ASN A 665 -21.48 6.16 -2.07
CA ASN A 665 -21.85 5.01 -1.25
C ASN A 665 -20.95 4.93 0.00
N GLY A 666 -21.22 3.98 0.91
CA GLY A 666 -20.45 3.81 2.15
C GLY A 666 -19.00 3.38 1.96
N ASN A 667 -18.68 2.67 0.87
CA ASN A 667 -17.28 2.34 0.52
C ASN A 667 -16.49 3.61 0.14
N ALA A 668 -17.10 4.51 -0.63
CA ALA A 668 -16.51 5.80 -0.97
C ALA A 668 -16.32 6.68 0.29
N ARG A 669 -17.28 6.72 1.22
CA ARG A 669 -17.12 7.41 2.51
C ARG A 669 -15.93 6.84 3.30
N ARG A 670 -15.86 5.52 3.45
CA ARG A 670 -14.78 4.83 4.17
C ARG A 670 -13.40 5.06 3.55
N LEU A 671 -13.32 5.13 2.22
CA LEU A 671 -12.09 5.51 1.51
C LEU A 671 -11.71 6.98 1.77
N TRP A 672 -12.66 7.91 1.63
CA TRP A 672 -12.45 9.33 1.91
C TRP A 672 -12.02 9.62 3.35
N MET A 673 -12.66 8.98 4.35
CA MET A 673 -12.26 9.09 5.76
C MET A 673 -10.82 8.64 5.96
N ASN A 674 -10.47 7.43 5.51
CA ASN A 674 -9.14 6.86 5.67
C ASN A 674 -8.05 7.72 5.00
N GLN A 675 -8.28 8.16 3.75
CA GLN A 675 -7.34 9.03 3.03
C GLN A 675 -7.17 10.40 3.70
N LEU A 676 -8.26 11.02 4.17
CA LEU A 676 -8.19 12.29 4.90
C LEU A 676 -7.47 12.14 6.25
N GLU A 677 -7.82 11.13 7.04
CA GLU A 677 -7.23 10.89 8.37
C GLU A 677 -5.73 10.56 8.28
N GLN A 678 -5.32 9.73 7.30
CA GLN A 678 -3.89 9.48 7.04
C GLN A 678 -3.16 10.78 6.65
N ALA A 679 -3.70 11.56 5.72
CA ALA A 679 -3.07 12.81 5.26
C ALA A 679 -2.97 13.87 6.38
N ILE A 680 -4.01 14.05 7.20
CA ILE A 680 -4.01 14.97 8.35
C ILE A 680 -2.98 14.53 9.40
N ASN A 681 -2.89 13.23 9.68
CA ASN A 681 -1.93 12.69 10.66
C ASN A 681 -0.48 12.87 10.19
N LEU A 682 -0.18 12.54 8.93
CA LEU A 682 1.15 12.75 8.33
C LEU A 682 1.51 14.24 8.28
N CYS A 683 0.58 15.11 7.89
CA CYS A 683 0.74 16.57 7.94
C CYS A 683 1.09 17.06 9.35
N SER A 684 0.39 16.54 10.37
CA SER A 684 0.65 16.88 11.77
C SER A 684 2.04 16.44 12.23
N ILE A 685 2.47 15.22 11.88
CA ILE A 685 3.79 14.66 12.24
C ILE A 685 4.91 15.49 11.59
N MET A 686 4.86 15.71 10.28
CA MET A 686 5.88 16.48 9.54
C MET A 686 6.04 17.91 10.10
N ILE A 687 4.95 18.57 10.46
CA ILE A 687 4.97 19.91 11.08
C ILE A 687 5.61 19.87 12.48
N MET A 688 5.35 18.82 13.28
CA MET A 688 5.99 18.66 14.59
C MET A 688 7.49 18.37 14.48
N GLU A 689 7.91 17.52 13.53
CA GLU A 689 9.33 17.18 13.31
C GLU A 689 10.16 18.40 12.90
N GLN A 690 9.63 19.29 12.05
CA GLN A 690 10.29 20.55 11.73
C GLN A 690 10.43 21.47 12.96
N GLN A 691 9.39 21.56 13.79
CA GLN A 691 9.43 22.36 15.03
C GLN A 691 10.36 21.76 16.10
N GLN A 692 10.56 20.44 16.11
CA GLN A 692 11.56 19.79 16.98
C GLN A 692 12.98 20.00 16.45
N SER A 693 13.19 19.85 15.15
CA SER A 693 14.50 20.03 14.49
C SER A 693 15.09 21.44 14.70
N GLN A 694 14.23 22.47 14.73
CA GLN A 694 14.62 23.84 15.05
C GLN A 694 15.02 24.03 16.53
N LYS A 695 14.52 23.20 17.45
CA LYS A 695 14.81 23.27 18.88
C LYS A 695 16.02 22.43 19.30
N SER A 696 16.26 21.29 18.65
CA SER A 696 17.40 20.41 18.96
C SER A 696 18.77 21.00 18.61
N LEU A 697 18.81 22.07 17.82
CA LEU A 697 20.03 22.83 17.49
C LEU A 697 20.58 23.68 18.66
N ILE A 698 19.90 23.74 19.80
CA ILE A 698 20.20 24.68 20.91
C ILE A 698 21.13 24.06 21.97
N GLN A 699 21.71 22.88 21.72
CA GLN A 699 22.32 22.03 22.76
C GLN A 699 23.80 21.65 22.52
N THR A 700 24.60 22.57 21.94
CA THR A 700 26.08 22.53 21.98
C THR A 700 26.63 23.48 23.06
N SER A 701 27.94 23.38 23.34
CA SER A 701 28.66 24.22 24.30
C SER A 701 28.90 25.63 23.75
N ALA A 702 27.85 26.45 23.73
CA ALA A 702 27.90 27.82 23.24
C ALA A 702 28.92 28.68 24.03
N ILE A 703 29.75 29.43 23.29
CA ILE A 703 30.71 30.41 23.81
C ILE A 703 30.07 31.80 24.01
N GLY A 704 28.86 32.01 23.50
CA GLY A 704 28.12 33.26 23.72
C GLY A 704 26.68 33.25 23.22
N ARG A 705 26.02 34.40 23.37
CA ARG A 705 24.71 34.75 22.80
C ARG A 705 24.76 36.06 22.03
N LEU A 706 24.08 36.09 20.90
CA LEU A 706 23.77 37.28 20.14
C LEU A 706 22.30 37.63 20.37
N LEU A 707 22.03 38.71 21.09
CA LEU A 707 20.69 39.29 21.19
C LEU A 707 20.50 40.24 19.98
N VAL A 708 19.33 40.14 19.34
CA VAL A 708 19.00 40.87 18.11
C VAL A 708 17.63 41.50 18.25
N GLU A 709 17.52 42.79 17.99
CA GLU A 709 16.28 43.55 17.97
C GLU A 709 16.16 44.29 16.63
N VAL A 710 15.14 43.96 15.83
CA VAL A 710 14.82 44.70 14.60
C VAL A 710 13.89 45.84 14.96
N VAL A 711 14.43 47.05 15.01
CA VAL A 711 13.77 48.24 15.55
C VAL A 711 12.72 48.78 14.58
N ASN A 712 13.14 49.06 13.34
CA ASN A 712 12.30 49.64 12.30
C ASN A 712 12.83 49.30 10.89
N VAL A 713 12.06 49.65 9.87
CA VAL A 713 12.44 49.57 8.46
C VAL A 713 12.09 50.87 7.73
N GLN A 714 12.97 51.28 6.83
CA GLN A 714 12.89 52.50 6.04
C GLN A 714 12.90 52.18 4.54
N ASN A 715 12.42 53.12 3.72
CA ASN A 715 12.39 53.04 2.25
C ASN A 715 11.59 51.86 1.66
N ILE A 716 10.55 51.37 2.34
CA ILE A 716 9.68 50.30 1.79
C ILE A 716 9.06 50.77 0.47
N SER A 717 9.32 50.05 -0.61
CA SER A 717 8.64 50.28 -1.89
C SER A 717 7.14 49.96 -1.79
N ALA A 718 6.28 50.78 -2.42
CA ALA A 718 4.82 50.63 -2.35
C ALA A 718 4.32 49.20 -2.70
N LYS A 719 5.02 48.53 -3.61
CA LYS A 719 4.74 47.14 -4.01
C LYS A 719 4.84 46.12 -2.86
N LEU A 720 5.67 46.38 -1.84
CA LEU A 720 5.75 45.56 -0.62
C LEU A 720 4.61 45.87 0.36
N LEU A 721 4.04 47.07 0.32
CA LEU A 721 2.84 47.42 1.09
C LEU A 721 1.56 46.85 0.45
N GLU A 722 1.57 46.65 -0.87
CA GLU A 722 0.49 46.01 -1.65
C GLU A 722 0.43 44.48 -1.50
N SER A 723 1.46 43.81 -0.97
CA SER A 723 1.56 42.34 -0.91
C SER A 723 1.64 41.69 0.49
N PRO A 724 0.88 42.13 1.52
CA PRO A 724 0.89 41.45 2.82
C PRO A 724 0.26 40.04 2.74
N PRO A 725 0.59 39.12 3.68
CA PRO A 725 1.52 39.27 4.79
C PRO A 725 2.97 38.91 4.44
N HIS A 726 3.91 39.49 5.18
CA HIS A 726 5.35 39.21 5.05
C HIS A 726 5.88 38.43 6.26
N ILE A 727 6.98 37.70 6.06
CA ILE A 727 7.79 37.09 7.12
C ILE A 727 9.19 37.67 7.07
N LEU A 728 9.70 38.12 8.22
CA LEU A 728 11.10 38.42 8.41
C LEU A 728 11.77 37.19 9.03
N ARG A 729 12.74 36.62 8.34
CA ARG A 729 13.56 35.51 8.83
C ARG A 729 14.92 36.05 9.25
N LEU A 730 15.30 35.77 10.49
CA LEU A 730 16.59 36.11 11.08
C LEU A 730 17.35 34.80 11.33
N SER A 731 18.65 34.74 11.07
CA SER A 731 19.44 33.51 11.25
C SER A 731 20.83 33.80 11.78
N LEU A 732 21.41 32.84 12.50
CA LEU A 732 22.81 32.84 12.91
C LEU A 732 23.38 31.44 12.65
N GLY A 733 24.26 31.31 11.67
CA GLY A 733 24.72 30.00 11.20
C GLY A 733 23.54 29.13 10.75
N GLY A 734 23.37 27.95 11.36
CA GLY A 734 22.25 27.05 11.09
C GLY A 734 20.96 27.33 11.87
N VAL A 735 20.98 28.22 12.88
CA VAL A 735 19.81 28.50 13.72
C VAL A 735 18.98 29.63 13.10
N THR A 736 17.65 29.47 13.05
CA THR A 736 16.73 30.39 12.36
C THR A 736 15.52 30.72 13.22
N GLN A 737 15.19 32.01 13.32
CA GLN A 737 13.94 32.52 13.90
C GLN A 737 13.12 33.24 12.82
N THR A 738 11.79 33.13 12.88
CA THR A 738 10.87 33.83 11.97
C THR A 738 9.86 34.67 12.72
N PHE A 739 9.49 35.80 12.12
CA PHE A 739 8.46 36.74 12.60
C PHE A 739 7.52 37.08 11.46
N GLU A 740 6.21 37.14 11.71
CA GLU A 740 5.28 37.76 10.76
C GLU A 740 5.32 39.28 10.93
N VAL A 741 5.41 40.02 9.82
CA VAL A 741 5.68 41.47 9.83
C VAL A 741 4.64 42.22 9.02
N ASP A 742 4.02 43.18 9.68
CA ASP A 742 3.16 44.20 9.09
C ASP A 742 4.02 45.40 8.67
N LEU A 743 4.41 45.44 7.39
CA LEU A 743 5.27 46.50 6.85
C LEU A 743 4.58 47.89 6.89
N CYS A 744 3.27 47.97 7.10
CA CYS A 744 2.57 49.24 7.32
C CYS A 744 2.92 49.89 8.68
N LYS A 745 3.50 49.12 9.63
CA LYS A 745 3.98 49.59 10.94
C LYS A 745 5.50 49.78 10.96
N SER A 746 6.04 50.25 9.83
CA SER A 746 7.47 50.27 9.53
C SER A 746 8.36 50.92 10.60
N THR A 747 7.84 51.90 11.34
CA THR A 747 8.58 52.70 12.32
C THR A 747 8.77 52.02 13.68
N ASP A 748 8.00 50.98 14.00
CA ASP A 748 7.79 50.48 15.37
C ASP A 748 7.65 48.94 15.35
N LEU A 749 8.71 48.24 14.96
CA LEU A 749 8.70 46.78 14.81
C LEU A 749 9.16 46.05 16.07
N HIS A 750 10.25 46.51 16.70
CA HIS A 750 10.85 45.98 17.93
C HIS A 750 10.94 44.43 18.06
N LEU A 751 11.13 43.73 16.93
CA LEU A 751 11.14 42.27 16.88
C LEU A 751 12.43 41.73 17.51
N THR A 752 12.30 41.13 18.69
CA THR A 752 13.45 40.71 19.52
C THR A 752 13.63 39.20 19.52
N THR A 753 14.87 38.74 19.37
CA THR A 753 15.29 37.34 19.49
C THR A 753 16.68 37.21 20.13
N GLN A 754 17.08 36.01 20.48
CA GLN A 754 18.45 35.66 20.84
C GLN A 754 18.90 34.39 20.13
N PHE A 755 20.17 34.31 19.78
CA PHE A 755 20.83 33.13 19.24
C PHE A 755 22.02 32.76 20.12
N SER A 756 22.18 31.49 20.47
CA SER A 756 23.45 30.98 21.01
C SER A 756 24.44 30.72 19.86
N PHE A 757 25.74 30.82 20.11
CA PHE A 757 26.78 30.42 19.16
C PHE A 757 27.98 29.78 19.86
N ASP A 758 28.61 28.82 19.20
CA ASP A 758 29.83 28.09 19.57
C ASP A 758 31.05 28.45 18.70
N ASP A 759 30.84 29.09 17.55
CA ASP A 759 31.86 29.61 16.64
C ASP A 759 31.70 31.13 16.38
N LEU A 760 32.81 31.83 16.13
CA LEU A 760 32.89 33.26 15.80
C LEU A 760 32.93 33.55 14.29
N SER A 761 33.13 32.52 13.44
CA SER A 761 33.08 32.66 11.97
C SER A 761 31.66 32.83 11.44
N VAL A 762 30.66 32.41 12.22
CA VAL A 762 29.23 32.44 11.84
C VAL A 762 28.77 33.83 11.40
N LYS A 763 27.84 33.82 10.44
CA LYS A 763 27.20 35.03 9.92
C LYS A 763 25.78 35.12 10.48
N PHE A 764 25.43 36.33 10.94
CA PHE A 764 24.03 36.71 11.08
C PHE A 764 23.47 37.03 9.70
N SER A 765 22.23 36.62 9.43
CA SER A 765 21.50 37.02 8.23
C SER A 765 20.07 37.45 8.51
N LEU A 766 19.55 38.29 7.63
CA LEU A 766 18.19 38.82 7.64
C LEU A 766 17.65 38.79 6.20
N ILE A 767 16.50 38.15 6.01
CA ILE A 767 15.83 38.02 4.71
C ILE A 767 14.32 38.26 4.84
N LEU A 768 13.77 39.04 3.91
CA LEU A 768 12.34 39.37 3.83
C LEU A 768 11.64 38.44 2.84
N LEU A 769 10.62 37.73 3.31
CA LEU A 769 9.90 36.69 2.59
C LEU A 769 8.43 37.07 2.40
N GLN A 770 7.87 36.75 1.24
CA GLN A 770 6.43 36.71 1.02
C GLN A 770 5.87 35.46 1.72
N LYS A 771 4.98 35.64 2.70
CA LYS A 771 4.26 34.52 3.30
C LYS A 771 3.30 33.95 2.25
N ASN A 772 3.46 32.67 1.93
CA ASN A 772 2.55 31.90 1.08
C ASN A 772 1.67 31.00 1.98
N LEU A 773 0.65 30.36 1.41
CA LEU A 773 -0.16 29.36 2.12
C LEU A 773 0.12 27.93 1.65
N TYR A 774 0.31 27.75 0.34
CA TYR A 774 0.30 26.44 -0.34
C TYR A 774 1.65 26.05 -0.95
N ARG A 775 2.68 26.89 -0.80
CA ARG A 775 4.04 26.69 -1.31
C ARG A 775 5.05 27.39 -0.40
N PRO A 776 6.37 27.18 -0.53
CA PRO A 776 7.37 27.82 0.33
C PRO A 776 7.26 29.35 0.38
N ASP A 777 7.69 29.95 1.49
CA ASP A 777 7.75 31.40 1.63
C ASP A 777 8.95 31.95 0.82
N VAL A 778 8.68 32.83 -0.15
CA VAL A 778 9.62 33.21 -1.22
C VAL A 778 10.33 34.53 -0.88
N PRO A 779 11.67 34.65 -1.01
CA PRO A 779 12.38 35.92 -0.89
C PRO A 779 11.84 37.01 -1.82
N VAL A 780 11.54 38.18 -1.25
CA VAL A 780 11.12 39.37 -2.04
C VAL A 780 12.29 40.30 -2.33
N LEU A 781 13.35 40.19 -1.52
CA LEU A 781 14.62 40.92 -1.59
C LEU A 781 15.78 39.96 -1.29
N GLU A 782 16.99 40.37 -1.67
CA GLU A 782 18.28 39.73 -1.37
C GLU A 782 18.57 39.69 0.14
N GLU A 783 19.26 38.64 0.58
CA GLU A 783 19.65 38.43 1.97
C GLU A 783 20.74 39.40 2.42
N ALA A 784 20.51 40.13 3.51
CA ALA A 784 21.54 40.96 4.14
C ALA A 784 22.29 40.15 5.21
N THR A 785 23.63 40.13 5.16
CA THR A 785 24.46 39.33 6.11
C THR A 785 25.55 40.17 6.79
N VAL A 786 25.89 39.81 8.04
CA VAL A 786 27.05 40.36 8.77
C VAL A 786 27.75 39.25 9.55
N ALA A 787 29.08 39.14 9.42
CA ALA A 787 29.88 38.21 10.20
C ALA A 787 29.94 38.60 11.69
N LEU A 788 29.79 37.64 12.59
CA LEU A 788 29.82 37.87 14.05
C LEU A 788 31.18 38.43 14.51
N SER A 789 32.27 37.96 13.92
CA SER A 789 33.62 38.50 14.11
C SER A 789 33.77 39.97 13.71
N ASN A 790 32.94 40.51 12.81
CA ASN A 790 32.89 41.95 12.54
C ASN A 790 32.04 42.69 13.57
N LEU A 791 30.92 42.11 14.03
CA LEU A 791 30.11 42.70 15.11
C LEU A 791 30.94 42.87 16.41
N LEU A 792 31.80 41.90 16.73
CA LEU A 792 32.73 41.97 17.86
C LEU A 792 33.83 43.04 17.70
N LYS A 793 34.35 43.25 16.49
CA LYS A 793 35.31 44.34 16.21
C LYS A 793 34.66 45.71 16.42
N ASP A 794 33.47 45.90 15.86
CA ASP A 794 32.70 47.14 15.98
C ASP A 794 32.34 47.44 17.45
N LEU A 795 31.98 46.42 18.23
CA LEU A 795 31.72 46.54 19.67
C LEU A 795 32.97 46.90 20.49
N SER A 796 34.18 46.52 20.06
CA SER A 796 35.40 46.90 20.79
C SER A 796 35.66 48.42 20.80
N MET A 797 35.01 49.17 19.89
CA MET A 797 35.08 50.63 19.81
C MET A 797 33.90 51.36 20.46
N HIS A 798 32.84 50.66 20.90
CA HIS A 798 31.62 51.28 21.41
C HIS A 798 31.03 50.55 22.64
N ARG A 799 30.98 51.23 23.79
CA ARG A 799 30.32 50.72 25.01
C ARG A 799 28.79 50.86 24.92
N GLY A 800 28.12 49.93 24.25
CA GLY A 800 26.66 49.84 24.25
C GLY A 800 26.08 48.91 23.17
N PRO A 801 24.75 48.80 23.07
CA PRO A 801 24.10 48.11 21.96
C PRO A 801 24.44 48.79 20.62
N MET A 802 24.95 48.02 19.66
CA MET A 802 25.27 48.54 18.34
C MET A 802 24.05 48.48 17.43
N ILE A 803 23.68 49.61 16.80
CA ILE A 803 22.65 49.65 15.76
C ILE A 803 23.33 49.68 14.39
N LYS A 804 22.92 48.81 13.48
CA LYS A 804 23.49 48.68 12.13
C LYS A 804 22.38 48.65 11.08
N ALA A 805 22.58 49.40 10.01
CA ALA A 805 21.64 49.44 8.88
C ALA A 805 21.84 48.19 7.99
N MET A 806 20.82 47.34 7.93
CA MET A 806 20.77 46.15 7.09
C MET A 806 20.02 46.49 5.80
N HIS A 807 20.75 46.62 4.69
CA HIS A 807 20.21 47.01 3.39
C HIS A 807 19.86 45.78 2.55
N LEU A 808 18.59 45.62 2.17
CA LEU A 808 18.09 44.53 1.32
C LEU A 808 17.70 45.11 -0.04
N ARG A 809 18.25 44.55 -1.13
CA ARG A 809 17.99 45.00 -2.50
C ARG A 809 17.17 43.99 -3.28
N LYS A 810 16.59 44.41 -4.39
CA LYS A 810 15.95 43.50 -5.35
C LYS A 810 16.89 43.01 -6.47
N ASN A 811 17.98 43.74 -6.71
CA ASN A 811 19.11 43.38 -7.56
C ASN A 811 20.33 44.21 -7.09
N VAL A 812 21.47 43.57 -6.83
CA VAL A 812 22.77 44.19 -6.53
C VAL A 812 23.11 45.37 -7.47
N GLU A 813 22.80 45.24 -8.76
CA GLU A 813 23.18 46.17 -9.84
C GLU A 813 22.38 47.48 -9.85
N ASP A 814 21.13 47.46 -9.36
CA ASP A 814 20.17 48.57 -9.44
C ASP A 814 20.42 49.64 -8.36
N LYS A 815 21.66 50.16 -8.35
CA LYS A 815 22.20 51.13 -7.36
C LYS A 815 21.46 52.48 -7.32
N ALA A 816 20.52 52.73 -8.24
CA ALA A 816 19.83 54.00 -8.42
C ALA A 816 18.53 54.12 -7.59
N LYS A 817 18.02 53.02 -7.02
CA LYS A 817 16.78 53.04 -6.22
C LYS A 817 17.07 53.14 -4.72
N PRO A 818 16.20 53.80 -3.93
CA PRO A 818 16.30 53.75 -2.47
C PRO A 818 16.15 52.30 -2.02
N VAL A 819 16.99 51.89 -1.07
CA VAL A 819 17.11 50.50 -0.64
C VAL A 819 16.31 50.27 0.64
N GLU A 820 15.45 49.25 0.67
CA GLU A 820 14.79 48.79 1.89
C GLU A 820 15.81 48.54 3.00
N THR A 821 15.72 49.31 4.08
CA THR A 821 16.77 49.40 5.10
C THR A 821 16.20 49.11 6.48
N PHE A 822 16.59 47.98 7.07
CA PHE A 822 16.18 47.57 8.41
C PHE A 822 17.20 48.04 9.44
N SER A 823 16.76 48.76 10.46
CA SER A 823 17.60 49.16 11.60
C SER A 823 17.66 47.99 12.59
N VAL A 824 18.79 47.28 12.62
CA VAL A 824 18.97 46.10 13.49
C VAL A 824 19.96 46.42 14.60
N LYS A 825 19.53 46.20 15.84
CA LYS A 825 20.29 46.41 17.06
C LYS A 825 20.84 45.07 17.55
N PHE A 826 22.13 45.03 17.83
CA PHE A 826 22.88 43.84 18.23
C PHE A 826 23.51 44.06 19.62
N VAL A 827 23.41 43.03 20.47
CA VAL A 827 24.19 42.93 21.71
C VAL A 827 24.83 41.54 21.72
N VAL A 828 26.16 41.49 21.67
CA VAL A 828 26.91 40.24 21.86
C VAL A 828 27.24 40.09 23.34
N GLN A 829 26.92 38.94 23.91
CA GLN A 829 27.37 38.49 25.22
C GLN A 829 28.24 37.25 25.01
N LEU A 830 29.51 37.31 25.42
CA LEU A 830 30.31 36.10 25.58
C LEU A 830 30.02 35.51 26.96
N PHE A 831 30.05 34.19 27.08
CA PHE A 831 30.12 33.55 28.38
C PHE A 831 31.59 33.46 28.77
N ASP A 832 31.92 33.76 30.04
CA ASP A 832 33.30 33.97 30.46
C ASP A 832 34.19 32.76 30.15
N ALA A 833 35.03 32.93 29.12
CA ALA A 833 36.18 32.08 28.93
C ALA A 833 37.20 32.46 30.02
N ASN A 834 37.58 31.50 30.86
CA ASN A 834 38.75 31.64 31.71
C ASN A 834 40.00 31.72 30.80
N ILE A 835 40.51 32.93 30.61
CA ILE A 835 41.77 33.29 29.94
C ILE A 835 42.51 34.25 30.86
#